data_AF-A0A8I3Q5B0-F1
#
_entry.id   AF-A0A8I3Q5B0-F1
#
_cell.length_a   1.000
_cell.length_b   1.000
_cell.length_c   1.000
_cell.angle_alpha   90.00
_cell.angle_beta   90.00
_cell.angle_gamma   90.00
#
_symmetry.space_group_name_H-M   'P 1'
#
loop_
_entity.id
_entity.type
_entity.pdbx_description
1 polymer ?
#
loop_
_entity_poly.entity_id
_entity_poly.type
_entity_poly.pdbx_seq_one_letter_code
_entity_poly.pdbx_strand_id
1 'polypeptide(L)'
;MRVTCFRPRSWCAGPSGPWGTPSPNFPRLECVCAMAPDSGPPPEEPLLKALPLDARDRGTQRCRLGPAALRALGAHLGSAVKISLPDGGSCLCTAWLRRDRADGFVQLDPQCASPGTAVGASGFRGSLSLSSLRLVPCPSLRLLTVWPVLREGADAPGARDAAAVLEAAQELLRNRPVSRGHVVAAPPGAPGPVAALHIVRGAPSPDPAGLVTPRTRISLSEVPPSGAEPQPEAPLGGLSEAADSLRELLRLPLRYPRTLAALGLAVPRGVLLAGPPGVGKTQLVRAVAREAGAELLAVSAPALQGARPGETEENVRRVFGRARELASRGPTLLFLDEVDALCPRRGGAHRAPESRAVAQVLTLLDGIRGDRDVVVVASTNRPDALDPALRRPGRFDREVVIGTPTLKQRKAILQVITSKMPISSQVDLSLLAEMTVGYVGADLTALCREAALHALLHSEKNKDNPAIDETDFFEAFKKIQPSSFRSVIGLMDIKPVDWEQIGGLEDVKLKLKQSIEWPLKFPREFVRMGLTQPKGVLLYGPPGCAKTTLVRALATSCHCSFVSVSGADLFSPFVGDSEKVLSQVFRQARANTPAIVFLDEIDSILGSRSISKTECNVQERVLSVLLNELDGVGLKTTERRGSKSDQQEFQEVFNRNVMIVAATNRPDVLDDALLRPGRLDKIIYIPPPDEKGRLSILKVCTKNMPMGPDVSLENIAAETCFFSGADLGNLCKEAALLALQENGLEATTVKQEHFLKSLKTVKPSLSPEDLTLYENLFQKQGFSNLEDI
;
A
#
# COMPACT_ATOMS: atom_id res chain seq x y z
N MET A 1 -46.23 38.31 -11.12
CA MET A 1 -47.16 37.64 -10.17
C MET A 1 -46.70 37.97 -8.76
N ARG A 2 -47.66 38.35 -7.90
CA ARG A 2 -47.51 38.81 -6.49
C ARG A 2 -46.58 37.87 -5.69
N VAL A 3 -45.77 38.34 -4.73
CA VAL A 3 -46.22 38.63 -3.36
C VAL A 3 -45.44 39.78 -2.71
N THR A 4 -46.20 40.61 -2.00
CA THR A 4 -45.90 41.83 -1.24
C THR A 4 -45.47 41.59 0.22
N CYS A 5 -44.62 42.49 0.72
CA CYS A 5 -44.47 43.07 2.07
C CYS A 5 -45.33 42.57 3.26
N PHE A 6 -44.74 42.47 4.47
CA PHE A 6 -44.88 43.42 5.60
C PHE A 6 -44.17 42.98 6.92
N ARG A 7 -43.71 43.99 7.67
CA ARG A 7 -43.17 44.12 9.06
C ARG A 7 -44.13 43.59 10.20
N PRO A 8 -43.92 43.82 11.53
CA PRO A 8 -42.76 43.83 12.47
C PRO A 8 -43.05 43.31 13.95
N ARG A 9 -42.07 43.44 14.88
CA ARG A 9 -42.13 43.72 16.36
C ARG A 9 -42.74 42.72 17.39
N SER A 10 -41.99 42.46 18.48
CA SER A 10 -42.37 42.66 19.92
C SER A 10 -41.37 41.91 20.86
N TRP A 11 -40.66 42.62 21.75
CA TRP A 11 -40.85 42.76 23.22
C TRP A 11 -40.58 41.50 24.06
N CYS A 12 -39.60 41.58 24.97
CA CYS A 12 -39.75 41.21 26.38
C CYS A 12 -38.56 41.71 27.21
N ALA A 13 -38.86 42.19 28.42
CA ALA A 13 -37.99 42.90 29.35
C ALA A 13 -37.49 42.01 30.50
N GLY A 14 -36.45 42.45 31.22
CA GLY A 14 -36.05 41.94 32.53
C GLY A 14 -34.80 42.64 33.12
N PRO A 15 -34.76 43.10 34.40
CA PRO A 15 -33.92 44.23 34.84
C PRO A 15 -32.94 43.98 36.04
N SER A 16 -32.15 45.03 36.39
CA SER A 16 -31.47 45.34 37.69
C SER A 16 -30.20 44.54 38.09
N GLY A 17 -29.08 45.06 38.63
CA GLY A 17 -28.56 46.36 39.14
C GLY A 17 -27.04 46.17 39.53
N PRO A 18 -26.41 46.94 40.45
CA PRO A 18 -25.92 48.32 40.26
C PRO A 18 -24.43 48.63 40.66
N TRP A 19 -23.83 49.64 39.99
CA TRP A 19 -23.02 50.79 40.51
C TRP A 19 -21.55 50.68 40.96
N GLY A 20 -20.74 51.62 40.45
CA GLY A 20 -19.42 52.05 40.94
C GLY A 20 -18.73 53.07 40.01
N THR A 21 -18.91 54.37 40.26
CA THR A 21 -18.23 55.55 39.63
C THR A 21 -17.28 56.21 40.66
N PRO A 22 -16.50 57.30 40.40
CA PRO A 22 -15.90 57.86 39.15
C PRO A 22 -14.42 58.38 39.24
N SER A 23 -13.69 58.41 38.10
CA SER A 23 -12.77 59.48 37.58
C SER A 23 -11.52 60.00 38.37
N PRO A 24 -10.62 60.86 37.84
CA PRO A 24 -10.35 61.32 36.45
C PRO A 24 -8.85 61.34 36.00
N ASN A 25 -8.56 61.33 34.69
CA ASN A 25 -7.80 62.40 33.97
C ASN A 25 -7.44 62.03 32.50
N PHE A 26 -7.95 62.89 31.61
CA PHE A 26 -7.82 63.16 30.16
C PHE A 26 -6.41 63.06 29.50
N PRO A 27 -6.24 63.20 28.14
CA PRO A 27 -7.13 62.87 26.99
C PRO A 27 -6.46 62.43 25.65
N ARG A 28 -7.28 62.01 24.66
CA ARG A 28 -7.43 62.51 23.25
C ARG A 28 -8.00 61.40 22.33
N LEU A 29 -9.31 61.42 22.05
CA LEU A 29 -10.00 62.01 20.87
C LEU A 29 -10.13 61.04 19.67
N GLU A 30 -11.28 60.39 19.59
CA GLU A 30 -11.85 59.76 18.38
C GLU A 30 -12.78 60.75 17.63
N CYS A 31 -12.70 60.64 16.30
CA CYS A 31 -13.75 60.67 15.28
C CYS A 31 -15.04 61.49 15.47
N VAL A 32 -15.29 62.43 14.53
CA VAL A 32 -16.63 62.69 13.98
C VAL A 32 -16.57 63.06 12.48
N CYS A 33 -17.34 62.30 11.69
CA CYS A 33 -18.01 62.57 10.40
C CYS A 33 -17.25 63.08 9.16
N ALA A 34 -17.33 62.27 8.09
CA ALA A 34 -17.70 62.76 6.76
C ALA A 34 -18.53 61.68 6.01
N MET A 35 -19.47 62.17 5.20
CA MET A 35 -20.60 61.47 4.61
C MET A 35 -20.23 60.38 3.58
N ALA A 36 -21.09 59.36 3.49
CA ALA A 36 -21.11 58.38 2.42
C ALA A 36 -21.65 59.00 1.12
N PRO A 37 -21.05 58.69 -0.04
CA PRO A 37 -21.77 58.63 -1.30
C PRO A 37 -22.01 57.17 -1.74
N ASP A 38 -23.11 57.04 -2.48
CA ASP A 38 -23.76 55.84 -2.98
C ASP A 38 -22.88 54.66 -3.44
N SER A 39 -23.32 53.48 -3.01
CA SER A 39 -22.88 52.16 -3.46
C SER A 39 -23.37 51.85 -4.88
N GLY A 40 -22.49 52.04 -5.87
CA GLY A 40 -22.53 51.29 -7.12
C GLY A 40 -21.67 50.01 -7.02
N PRO A 41 -21.89 48.97 -7.84
CA PRO A 41 -20.95 47.86 -7.93
C PRO A 41 -19.55 48.39 -8.34
N PRO A 42 -18.44 47.82 -7.84
CA PRO A 42 -17.12 48.24 -8.30
C PRO A 42 -17.03 48.06 -9.82
N PRO A 43 -16.39 48.98 -10.56
CA PRO A 43 -16.19 48.80 -11.98
C PRO A 43 -15.46 47.47 -12.20
N GLU A 44 -15.92 46.66 -13.15
CA GLU A 44 -15.28 45.39 -13.52
C GLU A 44 -13.76 45.61 -13.64
N GLU A 45 -12.98 44.95 -12.77
CA GLU A 45 -11.52 45.09 -12.79
C GLU A 45 -11.00 44.60 -14.15
N PRO A 46 -10.16 45.38 -14.86
CA PRO A 46 -9.54 44.92 -16.09
C PRO A 46 -8.73 43.64 -15.85
N LEU A 47 -9.23 42.52 -16.35
CA LEU A 47 -8.50 41.26 -16.40
C LEU A 47 -7.36 41.39 -17.42
N LEU A 48 -6.13 41.29 -16.95
CA LEU A 48 -4.94 41.35 -17.79
C LEU A 48 -4.56 39.93 -18.25
N LYS A 49 -4.55 39.68 -19.56
CA LYS A 49 -4.09 38.39 -20.10
C LYS A 49 -2.56 38.35 -20.21
N ALA A 50 -1.93 37.33 -19.63
CA ALA A 50 -0.50 37.12 -19.77
C ALA A 50 -0.16 36.65 -21.20
N LEU A 51 0.74 37.36 -21.87
CA LEU A 51 1.28 37.00 -23.17
C LEU A 51 2.70 36.42 -23.03
N PRO A 52 3.13 35.55 -23.97
CA PRO A 52 4.50 35.08 -24.00
C PRO A 52 5.49 36.25 -24.14
N LEU A 53 6.65 36.08 -23.50
CA LEU A 53 7.76 37.03 -23.49
C LEU A 53 8.41 37.19 -24.87
N ASP A 54 8.76 38.43 -25.21
CA ASP A 54 9.63 38.73 -26.34
C ASP A 54 11.05 38.21 -26.08
N ALA A 55 11.71 37.67 -27.11
CA ALA A 55 13.07 37.13 -27.02
C ALA A 55 14.11 38.14 -26.49
N ARG A 56 13.86 39.45 -26.65
CA ARG A 56 14.74 40.54 -26.22
C ARG A 56 14.58 40.95 -24.75
N ASP A 57 13.44 40.62 -24.13
CA ASP A 57 13.16 40.96 -22.73
C ASP A 57 13.48 39.79 -21.77
N ARG A 58 13.82 38.61 -22.29
CA ARG A 58 14.39 37.50 -21.49
C ARG A 58 15.70 37.94 -20.84
N GLY A 59 15.81 37.85 -19.52
CA GLY A 59 17.07 38.26 -18.87
C GLY A 59 17.01 39.61 -18.18
N THR A 60 15.87 40.30 -18.17
CA THR A 60 15.84 41.72 -17.82
C THR A 60 14.92 42.06 -16.65
N GLN A 61 14.13 41.09 -16.13
CA GLN A 61 13.17 41.32 -15.03
C GLN A 61 12.17 42.45 -15.35
N ARG A 62 11.84 42.64 -16.64
CA ARG A 62 10.92 43.68 -17.09
C ARG A 62 9.50 43.11 -17.20
N CYS A 63 8.55 43.88 -16.68
CA CYS A 63 7.12 43.66 -16.87
C CYS A 63 6.60 44.73 -17.83
N ARG A 64 6.14 44.32 -19.01
CA ARG A 64 5.54 45.22 -20.01
C ARG A 64 4.04 45.35 -19.73
N LEU A 65 3.60 46.58 -19.49
CA LEU A 65 2.22 46.94 -19.20
C LEU A 65 1.68 47.95 -20.23
N GLY A 66 0.37 47.92 -20.44
CA GLY A 66 -0.34 48.95 -21.21
C GLY A 66 -0.39 50.30 -20.48
N PRO A 67 -0.54 51.42 -21.21
CA PRO A 67 -0.61 52.77 -20.63
C PRO A 67 -1.79 53.01 -19.69
N ALA A 68 -2.92 52.30 -19.84
CA ALA A 68 -4.03 52.37 -18.89
C ALA A 68 -3.70 51.64 -17.58
N ALA A 69 -3.12 50.43 -17.67
CA ALA A 69 -2.69 49.66 -16.50
C ALA A 69 -1.60 50.38 -15.69
N LEU A 70 -0.64 51.02 -16.37
CA LEU A 70 0.44 51.79 -15.72
C LEU A 70 -0.10 53.00 -14.96
N ARG A 71 -1.08 53.72 -15.55
CA ARG A 71 -1.77 54.85 -14.92
C ARG A 71 -2.64 54.40 -13.75
N ALA A 72 -3.37 53.29 -13.89
CA ALA A 72 -4.18 52.71 -12.82
C ALA A 72 -3.32 52.27 -11.62
N LEU A 73 -2.10 51.79 -11.87
CA LEU A 73 -1.13 51.44 -10.83
C LEU A 73 -0.43 52.64 -10.19
N GLY A 74 -0.49 53.84 -10.79
CA GLY A 74 0.28 55.01 -10.34
C GLY A 74 1.80 54.85 -10.50
N ALA A 75 2.23 53.98 -11.42
CA ALA A 75 3.62 53.56 -11.57
C ALA A 75 4.39 54.45 -12.57
N HIS A 76 5.57 54.93 -12.19
CA HIS A 76 6.53 55.52 -13.14
C HIS A 76 7.34 54.42 -13.86
N LEU A 77 7.86 54.74 -15.05
CA LEU A 77 8.74 53.83 -15.78
C LEU A 77 9.95 53.43 -14.90
N GLY A 78 10.20 52.13 -14.76
CA GLY A 78 11.28 51.59 -13.94
C GLY A 78 10.95 51.41 -12.46
N SER A 79 9.73 51.72 -12.01
CA SER A 79 9.27 51.37 -10.65
C SER A 79 9.18 49.85 -10.46
N ALA A 80 9.49 49.36 -9.26
CA ALA A 80 9.41 47.94 -8.94
C ALA A 80 7.97 47.55 -8.55
N VAL A 81 7.49 46.48 -9.16
CA VAL A 81 6.16 45.92 -8.95
C VAL A 81 6.32 44.48 -8.48
N LYS A 82 5.67 44.18 -7.35
CA LYS A 82 5.49 42.81 -6.88
C LYS A 82 4.18 42.28 -7.44
N ILE A 83 4.26 41.15 -8.14
CA ILE A 83 3.13 40.46 -8.77
C ILE A 83 2.87 39.19 -7.97
N SER A 84 1.66 39.04 -7.44
CA SER A 84 1.21 37.78 -6.82
C SER A 84 0.51 36.92 -7.87
N LEU A 85 1.06 35.74 -8.18
CA LEU A 85 0.45 34.77 -9.07
C LEU A 85 -0.66 34.00 -8.32
N PRO A 86 -1.71 33.55 -9.02
CA PRO A 86 -2.80 32.76 -8.42
C PRO A 86 -2.33 31.44 -7.81
N ASP A 87 -1.20 30.88 -8.28
CA ASP A 87 -0.60 29.62 -7.80
C ASP A 87 0.18 29.77 -6.47
N GLY A 88 0.02 30.88 -5.76
CA GLY A 88 0.69 31.15 -4.47
C GLY A 88 2.13 31.67 -4.58
N GLY A 89 2.66 31.87 -5.80
CA GLY A 89 3.98 32.43 -6.05
C GLY A 89 4.01 33.95 -6.14
N SER A 90 5.12 34.59 -5.78
CA SER A 90 5.34 36.01 -6.04
C SER A 90 6.53 36.24 -6.95
N CYS A 91 6.37 37.12 -7.95
CA CYS A 91 7.48 37.59 -8.78
C CYS A 91 7.68 39.10 -8.62
N LEU A 92 8.93 39.52 -8.76
CA LEU A 92 9.35 40.90 -8.63
C LEU A 92 9.89 41.38 -9.98
N CYS A 93 9.27 42.41 -10.54
CA CYS A 93 9.60 42.94 -11.86
C CYS A 93 9.67 44.47 -11.85
N THR A 94 10.31 45.05 -12.86
CA THR A 94 10.27 46.51 -13.12
C THR A 94 9.21 46.84 -14.16
N ALA A 95 8.40 47.86 -13.93
CA ALA A 95 7.32 48.26 -14.84
C ALA A 95 7.85 49.07 -16.03
N TRP A 96 7.53 48.61 -17.25
CA TRP A 96 7.86 49.28 -18.50
C TRP A 96 6.66 49.33 -19.44
N LEU A 97 6.63 50.32 -20.33
CA LEU A 97 5.59 50.41 -21.35
C LEU A 97 5.76 49.32 -22.41
N ARG A 98 4.64 48.75 -22.86
CA ARG A 98 4.57 47.89 -24.05
C ARG A 98 4.75 48.72 -25.33
N ARG A 99 5.34 48.11 -26.37
CA ARG A 99 5.59 48.75 -27.68
C ARG A 99 4.30 49.09 -28.43
N ASP A 100 3.36 48.14 -28.46
CA ASP A 100 2.10 48.25 -29.21
C ASP A 100 1.09 49.21 -28.57
N ARG A 101 1.37 49.70 -27.35
CA ARG A 101 0.47 50.51 -26.50
C ARG A 101 -0.92 49.90 -26.26
N ALA A 102 -1.14 48.64 -26.62
CA ALA A 102 -2.38 47.92 -26.38
C ALA A 102 -2.57 47.63 -24.88
N ASP A 103 -3.76 47.92 -24.37
CA ASP A 103 -4.18 47.67 -23.00
C ASP A 103 -4.79 46.25 -22.85
N GLY A 104 -4.85 45.72 -21.63
CA GLY A 104 -5.46 44.41 -21.34
C GLY A 104 -4.50 43.20 -21.35
N PHE A 105 -3.20 43.42 -21.55
CA PHE A 105 -2.20 42.34 -21.60
C PHE A 105 -0.96 42.66 -20.75
N VAL A 106 -0.31 41.61 -20.22
CA VAL A 106 0.93 41.68 -19.44
C VAL A 106 1.95 40.74 -20.05
N GLN A 107 3.20 41.19 -20.26
CA GLN A 107 4.33 40.31 -20.50
C GLN A 107 5.28 40.43 -19.31
N LEU A 108 5.56 39.31 -18.65
CA LEU A 108 6.29 39.25 -17.38
C LEU A 108 7.50 38.32 -17.51
N ASP A 109 8.69 38.80 -17.13
CA ASP A 109 9.93 38.01 -17.08
C ASP A 109 10.17 37.52 -15.63
N PRO A 110 9.88 36.25 -15.30
CA PRO A 110 9.82 35.72 -13.94
C PRO A 110 11.21 35.32 -13.41
N GLN A 111 12.23 36.15 -13.61
CA GLN A 111 13.59 35.81 -13.19
C GLN A 111 13.82 35.92 -11.68
N CYS A 112 13.12 36.85 -11.00
CA CYS A 112 13.08 36.94 -9.54
C CYS A 112 11.72 36.40 -9.08
N ALA A 113 11.67 35.14 -8.66
CA ALA A 113 10.43 34.52 -8.21
C ALA A 113 10.62 33.69 -6.94
N SER A 114 9.53 33.41 -6.23
CA SER A 114 9.54 32.42 -5.14
C SER A 114 10.04 31.05 -5.64
N PRO A 115 10.76 30.28 -4.79
CA PRO A 115 11.27 28.95 -5.12
C PRO A 115 10.10 28.03 -5.49
N GLY A 116 10.02 27.63 -6.76
CA GLY A 116 8.90 26.87 -7.35
C GLY A 116 8.42 27.46 -8.68
N THR A 117 8.24 28.78 -8.74
CA THR A 117 7.81 29.50 -9.94
C THR A 117 8.95 29.79 -10.93
N ALA A 118 10.20 29.89 -10.45
CA ALA A 118 11.36 30.23 -11.28
C ALA A 118 11.74 29.15 -12.32
N VAL A 119 11.35 27.88 -12.08
CA VAL A 119 11.70 26.73 -12.95
C VAL A 119 10.61 26.44 -14.00
N GLY A 120 9.35 26.80 -13.71
CA GLY A 120 8.19 26.49 -14.57
C GLY A 120 7.66 27.65 -15.40
N ALA A 121 8.17 28.87 -15.25
CA ALA A 121 7.51 30.05 -15.80
C ALA A 121 7.92 30.43 -17.23
N SER A 122 8.44 29.50 -18.04
CA SER A 122 8.64 29.73 -19.48
C SER A 122 7.34 29.79 -20.29
N GLY A 123 6.16 29.68 -19.64
CA GLY A 123 4.87 29.65 -20.34
C GLY A 123 3.65 29.96 -19.48
N PHE A 124 3.71 30.92 -18.55
CA PHE A 124 2.51 31.35 -17.82
C PHE A 124 1.47 31.94 -18.80
N ARG A 125 0.34 31.25 -19.00
CA ARG A 125 -0.83 31.68 -19.78
C ARG A 125 -2.04 31.83 -18.86
N GLY A 126 -1.99 32.77 -17.93
CA GLY A 126 -3.09 33.08 -17.01
C GLY A 126 -3.62 34.51 -17.17
N SER A 127 -4.82 34.77 -16.64
CA SER A 127 -5.34 36.12 -16.43
C SER A 127 -4.97 36.62 -15.04
N LEU A 128 -4.42 37.83 -14.95
CA LEU A 128 -4.09 38.51 -13.69
C LEU A 128 -5.05 39.67 -13.47
N SER A 129 -5.53 39.83 -12.23
CA SER A 129 -6.24 41.05 -11.84
C SER A 129 -5.25 42.18 -11.56
N LEU A 130 -5.65 43.43 -11.76
CA LEU A 130 -4.82 44.59 -11.39
C LEU A 130 -4.51 44.64 -9.88
N SER A 131 -5.39 44.09 -9.04
CA SER A 131 -5.22 43.95 -7.58
C SER A 131 -4.05 43.03 -7.17
N SER A 132 -3.58 42.16 -8.07
CA SER A 132 -2.41 41.29 -7.87
C SER A 132 -1.07 42.01 -8.05
N LEU A 133 -1.09 43.24 -8.57
CA LEU A 133 0.08 44.07 -8.83
C LEU A 133 0.20 45.14 -7.73
N ARG A 134 1.28 45.12 -6.95
CA ARG A 134 1.56 46.13 -5.91
C ARG A 134 2.87 46.84 -6.18
N LEU A 135 2.86 48.17 -6.18
CA LEU A 135 4.08 48.98 -6.19
C LEU A 135 4.83 48.82 -4.87
N VAL A 136 6.14 48.62 -4.95
CA VAL A 136 7.00 48.39 -3.79
C VAL A 136 8.14 49.42 -3.75
N PRO A 137 8.38 50.09 -2.61
CA PRO A 137 9.55 50.95 -2.45
C PRO A 137 10.83 50.11 -2.39
N CYS A 138 11.87 50.54 -3.12
CA CYS A 138 13.16 49.83 -3.19
C CYS A 138 14.28 50.66 -2.56
N PRO A 139 14.55 50.55 -1.24
CA PRO A 139 15.77 51.08 -0.66
C PRO A 139 17.02 50.40 -1.26
N SER A 140 18.12 51.14 -1.36
CA SER A 140 19.41 50.58 -1.78
C SER A 140 20.01 49.70 -0.67
N LEU A 141 20.41 48.48 -1.02
CA LEU A 141 21.01 47.55 -0.08
C LEU A 141 22.48 47.91 0.20
N ARG A 142 22.98 47.58 1.39
CA ARG A 142 24.41 47.72 1.77
C ARG A 142 25.12 46.38 1.80
N LEU A 143 24.45 45.34 2.29
CA LEU A 143 24.96 43.97 2.38
C LEU A 143 23.88 42.99 1.90
N LEU A 144 24.26 42.02 1.07
CA LEU A 144 23.40 40.94 0.60
C LEU A 144 24.11 39.60 0.83
N THR A 145 23.43 38.64 1.46
CA THR A 145 23.91 37.25 1.58
C THR A 145 23.11 36.38 0.62
N VAL A 146 23.80 35.69 -0.29
CA VAL A 146 23.19 34.83 -1.29
C VAL A 146 23.72 33.40 -1.21
N TRP A 147 22.89 32.44 -1.58
CA TRP A 147 23.25 31.04 -1.70
C TRP A 147 23.27 30.64 -3.19
N PRO A 148 24.44 30.30 -3.76
CA PRO A 148 24.56 29.96 -5.18
C PRO A 148 24.21 28.50 -5.44
N VAL A 149 23.34 28.27 -6.41
CA VAL A 149 23.08 26.96 -7.03
C VAL A 149 23.96 26.86 -8.28
N LEU A 150 24.82 25.85 -8.32
CA LEU A 150 25.75 25.63 -9.43
C LEU A 150 25.10 24.84 -10.57
N ARG A 151 25.57 25.03 -11.81
CA ARG A 151 25.07 24.35 -13.02
C ARG A 151 25.63 22.90 -13.07
N GLU A 152 24.76 21.90 -13.20
CA GLU A 152 25.18 20.49 -13.36
C GLU A 152 25.93 20.33 -14.70
N GLY A 153 27.22 19.98 -14.64
CA GLY A 153 28.15 19.94 -15.78
C GLY A 153 29.49 20.64 -15.55
N ALA A 154 29.68 21.31 -14.42
CA ALA A 154 30.96 21.94 -14.03
C ALA A 154 31.81 21.04 -13.09
N ASP A 155 32.05 19.78 -13.48
CA ASP A 155 32.97 18.85 -12.78
C ASP A 155 34.42 19.02 -13.27
N ALA A 156 34.89 20.26 -13.35
CA ALA A 156 36.30 20.57 -13.52
C ALA A 156 36.85 21.14 -12.20
N PRO A 157 38.06 20.74 -11.76
CA PRO A 157 38.62 21.13 -10.45
C PRO A 157 38.94 22.62 -10.27
N GLY A 158 38.64 23.48 -11.25
CA GLY A 158 38.75 24.95 -11.18
C GLY A 158 37.41 25.72 -11.16
N ALA A 159 36.25 25.05 -11.23
CA ALA A 159 34.95 25.72 -11.34
C ALA A 159 34.32 26.13 -9.99
N ARG A 160 35.00 25.83 -8.87
CA ARG A 160 34.60 26.19 -7.50
C ARG A 160 35.34 27.39 -6.93
N ASP A 161 36.04 28.16 -7.76
CA ASP A 161 36.70 29.38 -7.30
C ASP A 161 35.63 30.34 -6.77
N ALA A 162 35.63 30.55 -5.45
CA ALA A 162 34.69 31.43 -4.77
C ALA A 162 34.72 32.84 -5.37
N ALA A 163 35.85 33.27 -5.94
CA ALA A 163 36.01 34.51 -6.67
C ALA A 163 35.18 34.56 -7.97
N ALA A 164 35.23 33.51 -8.81
CA ALA A 164 34.47 33.44 -10.06
C ALA A 164 32.95 33.34 -9.82
N VAL A 165 32.54 32.61 -8.77
CA VAL A 165 31.14 32.55 -8.33
C VAL A 165 30.64 33.90 -7.84
N LEU A 166 31.50 34.65 -7.15
CA LEU A 166 31.18 35.97 -6.59
C LEU A 166 31.13 37.05 -7.68
N GLU A 167 32.00 37.00 -8.69
CA GLU A 167 31.92 37.85 -9.89
C GLU A 167 30.65 37.58 -10.70
N ALA A 168 30.33 36.30 -10.94
CA ALA A 168 29.09 35.92 -11.62
C ALA A 168 27.83 36.38 -10.84
N ALA A 169 27.86 36.29 -9.51
CA ALA A 169 26.77 36.76 -8.66
C ALA A 169 26.63 38.29 -8.67
N GLN A 170 27.75 39.03 -8.72
CA GLN A 170 27.74 40.50 -8.83
C GLN A 170 27.14 40.96 -10.15
N GLU A 171 27.51 40.33 -11.28
CA GLU A 171 26.98 40.70 -12.59
C GLU A 171 25.49 40.34 -12.74
N LEU A 172 25.07 39.19 -12.21
CA LEU A 172 23.66 38.77 -12.22
C LEU A 172 22.76 39.62 -11.32
N LEU A 173 23.28 40.31 -10.31
CA LEU A 173 22.47 41.11 -9.39
C LEU A 173 22.55 42.62 -9.67
N ARG A 174 23.32 43.04 -10.68
CA ARG A 174 23.58 44.45 -10.95
C ARG A 174 22.29 45.23 -11.27
N ASN A 175 21.99 46.26 -10.48
CA ASN A 175 20.83 47.15 -10.62
C ASN A 175 19.46 46.44 -10.62
N ARG A 176 19.36 45.29 -9.94
CA ARG A 176 18.13 44.50 -9.88
C ARG A 176 17.41 44.63 -8.54
N PRO A 177 16.07 44.69 -8.53
CA PRO A 177 15.30 44.60 -7.31
C PRO A 177 15.25 43.15 -6.83
N VAL A 178 15.41 42.97 -5.52
CA VAL A 178 15.43 41.67 -4.86
C VAL A 178 14.59 41.67 -3.58
N SER A 179 14.07 40.51 -3.21
CA SER A 179 13.28 40.30 -2.00
C SER A 179 13.80 39.08 -1.24
N ARG A 180 13.57 39.03 0.07
CA ARG A 180 13.96 37.88 0.90
C ARG A 180 13.28 36.61 0.39
N GLY A 181 14.01 35.50 0.34
CA GLY A 181 13.49 34.19 -0.04
C GLY A 181 13.17 34.01 -1.52
N HIS A 182 13.45 34.99 -2.38
CA HIS A 182 13.30 34.83 -3.82
C HIS A 182 14.57 34.23 -4.46
N VAL A 183 14.36 33.53 -5.58
CA VAL A 183 15.39 32.91 -6.39
C VAL A 183 15.58 33.76 -7.65
N VAL A 184 16.84 34.10 -7.94
CA VAL A 184 17.24 34.78 -9.17
C VAL A 184 17.85 33.75 -10.12
N ALA A 185 17.16 33.43 -11.21
CA ALA A 185 17.67 32.49 -12.22
C ALA A 185 18.65 33.16 -13.19
N ALA A 186 19.75 32.48 -13.52
CA ALA A 186 20.67 32.94 -14.56
C ALA A 186 20.08 32.65 -15.96
N PRO A 187 20.22 33.56 -16.95
CA PRO A 187 19.75 33.30 -18.31
C PRO A 187 20.57 32.18 -18.98
N PRO A 188 19.97 31.38 -19.87
CA PRO A 188 20.54 30.13 -20.42
C PRO A 188 21.81 30.27 -21.28
N GLY A 189 22.36 31.48 -21.43
CA GLY A 189 23.61 31.77 -22.16
C GLY A 189 24.63 32.61 -21.39
N ALA A 190 24.45 32.83 -20.08
CA ALA A 190 25.39 33.61 -19.28
C ALA A 190 26.68 32.82 -18.97
N PRO A 191 27.88 33.43 -19.16
CA PRO A 191 29.15 32.84 -18.74
C PRO A 191 29.23 32.79 -17.21
N GLY A 192 29.52 31.62 -16.66
CA GLY A 192 29.72 31.41 -15.23
C GLY A 192 29.09 30.13 -14.68
N PRO A 193 29.57 29.63 -13.52
CA PRO A 193 29.16 28.35 -12.94
C PRO A 193 27.79 28.39 -12.23
N VAL A 194 27.17 29.57 -12.11
CA VAL A 194 25.93 29.77 -11.35
C VAL A 194 24.70 29.54 -12.23
N ALA A 195 23.77 28.72 -11.75
CA ALA A 195 22.46 28.45 -12.33
C ALA A 195 21.36 29.32 -11.71
N ALA A 196 21.37 29.46 -10.38
CA ALA A 196 20.41 30.29 -9.65
C ALA A 196 21.01 30.83 -8.34
N LEU A 197 20.51 31.96 -7.85
CA LEU A 197 20.92 32.58 -6.58
C LEU A 197 19.72 32.70 -5.64
N HIS A 198 19.81 32.09 -4.46
CA HIS A 198 18.80 32.24 -3.41
C HIS A 198 19.17 33.38 -2.46
N ILE A 199 18.22 34.27 -2.19
CA ILE A 199 18.46 35.44 -1.35
C ILE A 199 18.08 35.14 0.09
N VAL A 200 19.10 34.97 0.93
CA VAL A 200 18.93 34.54 2.33
C VAL A 200 18.64 35.75 3.24
N ARG A 201 19.41 36.83 3.10
CA ARG A 201 19.35 38.03 3.94
C ARG A 201 19.85 39.26 3.18
N GLY A 202 19.29 40.42 3.49
CA GLY A 202 19.77 41.73 3.03
C GLY A 202 19.75 42.74 4.20
N ALA A 203 20.65 43.72 4.17
CA ALA A 203 20.67 44.85 5.10
C ALA A 203 20.70 46.17 4.32
N PRO A 204 19.76 47.12 4.55
CA PRO A 204 18.54 47.03 5.39
C PRO A 204 17.60 45.90 4.94
N SER A 205 16.73 45.43 5.85
CA SER A 205 15.85 44.27 5.59
C SER A 205 15.05 44.44 4.29
N PRO A 206 15.14 43.52 3.32
CA PRO A 206 14.58 43.68 1.98
C PRO A 206 13.06 43.43 1.91
N ASP A 207 12.32 43.78 2.96
CA ASP A 207 10.86 43.67 3.01
C ASP A 207 10.24 45.05 2.75
N PRO A 208 9.56 45.30 1.60
CA PRO A 208 9.06 44.33 0.62
C PRO A 208 9.95 44.12 -0.63
N ALA A 209 10.93 44.98 -0.91
CA ALA A 209 11.99 44.80 -1.90
C ALA A 209 13.21 45.68 -1.57
N GLY A 210 14.40 45.34 -2.10
CA GLY A 210 15.61 46.15 -2.02
C GLY A 210 16.33 46.20 -3.37
N LEU A 211 16.97 47.33 -3.70
CA LEU A 211 17.72 47.49 -4.95
C LEU A 211 19.20 47.16 -4.73
N VAL A 212 19.74 46.27 -5.56
CA VAL A 212 21.17 45.97 -5.56
C VAL A 212 21.90 47.01 -6.40
N THR A 213 22.76 47.81 -5.77
CA THR A 213 23.60 48.82 -6.46
C THR A 213 25.05 48.34 -6.54
N PRO A 214 25.92 48.91 -7.39
CA PRO A 214 27.34 48.53 -7.43
C PRO A 214 28.09 48.70 -6.09
N ARG A 215 27.51 49.43 -5.13
CA ARG A 215 28.07 49.65 -3.80
C ARG A 215 27.67 48.58 -2.77
N THR A 216 26.79 47.64 -3.13
CA THR A 216 26.39 46.55 -2.23
C THR A 216 27.49 45.52 -2.09
N ARG A 217 27.83 45.14 -0.86
CA ARG A 217 28.69 43.99 -0.61
C ARG A 217 27.87 42.70 -0.71
N ILE A 218 28.26 41.78 -1.59
CA ILE A 218 27.64 40.45 -1.74
C ILE A 218 28.51 39.42 -1.03
N SER A 219 27.89 38.59 -0.20
CA SER A 219 28.53 37.51 0.55
C SER A 219 27.85 36.17 0.24
N LEU A 220 28.63 35.09 0.12
CA LEU A 220 28.13 33.75 -0.15
C LEU A 220 27.89 33.03 1.19
N SER A 221 26.69 32.47 1.38
CA SER A 221 26.43 31.52 2.47
C SER A 221 27.03 30.15 2.11
N GLU A 222 27.39 29.34 3.11
CA GLU A 222 27.73 27.91 2.95
C GLU A 222 26.54 26.98 3.25
N VAL A 223 25.50 27.52 3.88
CA VAL A 223 24.33 26.76 4.32
C VAL A 223 23.18 27.00 3.33
N PRO A 224 22.58 25.95 2.74
CA PRO A 224 21.38 26.09 1.92
C PRO A 224 20.23 26.62 2.77
N PRO A 225 19.37 27.50 2.23
CA PRO A 225 18.19 27.95 2.96
C PRO A 225 17.29 26.75 3.27
N SER A 226 17.18 26.41 4.56
CA SER A 226 16.12 25.56 5.09
C SER A 226 14.79 26.23 4.74
N GLY A 227 14.13 25.73 3.71
CA GLY A 227 13.00 26.43 3.10
C GLY A 227 12.50 25.80 1.81
N ALA A 228 12.47 24.48 1.74
CA ALA A 228 11.36 23.80 1.09
C ALA A 228 10.67 23.03 2.21
N GLU A 229 9.51 23.50 2.66
CA GLU A 229 8.62 22.59 3.37
C GLU A 229 8.49 21.35 2.48
N PRO A 230 8.77 20.14 3.01
CA PRO A 230 8.53 18.94 2.22
C PRO A 230 7.08 19.00 1.77
N GLN A 231 6.85 18.99 0.46
CA GLN A 231 5.50 18.91 -0.07
C GLN A 231 4.78 17.77 0.66
N PRO A 232 3.53 17.97 1.12
CA PRO A 232 2.75 16.90 1.69
C PRO A 232 2.51 15.86 0.58
N GLU A 233 3.41 14.89 0.47
CA GLU A 233 3.21 13.75 -0.39
C GLU A 233 2.11 12.88 0.18
N ALA A 234 1.39 12.22 -0.73
CA ALA A 234 0.18 11.47 -0.48
C ALA A 234 0.29 10.54 0.75
N PRO A 235 -0.77 10.45 1.56
CA PRO A 235 -0.80 9.60 2.74
C PRO A 235 -0.42 8.17 2.36
N LEU A 236 0.42 7.52 3.16
CA LEU A 236 0.66 6.08 3.02
C LEU A 236 -0.67 5.34 3.22
N GLY A 237 -1.17 4.75 2.15
CA GLY A 237 -2.37 3.93 2.18
C GLY A 237 -2.15 2.65 2.97
N GLY A 238 -3.07 2.32 3.88
CA GLY A 238 -3.19 1.00 4.49
C GLY A 238 -2.24 0.65 5.65
N LEU A 239 -1.12 1.34 5.84
CA LEU A 239 -0.13 1.02 6.89
C LEU A 239 -0.25 1.90 8.14
N SER A 240 -1.45 2.34 8.51
CA SER A 240 -1.65 3.29 9.62
C SER A 240 -1.15 2.74 10.96
N GLU A 241 -1.45 1.50 11.33
CA GLU A 241 -1.04 0.92 12.62
C GLU A 241 0.49 0.82 12.76
N ALA A 242 1.17 0.36 11.71
CA ALA A 242 2.62 0.28 11.68
C ALA A 242 3.27 1.67 11.66
N ALA A 243 2.67 2.62 10.94
CA ALA A 243 3.10 4.01 10.94
C ALA A 243 2.93 4.66 12.31
N ASP A 244 1.81 4.43 12.99
CA ASP A 244 1.52 4.99 14.31
C ASP A 244 2.46 4.45 15.37
N SER A 245 2.79 3.16 15.31
CA SER A 245 3.80 2.55 16.18
C SER A 245 5.18 3.20 16.00
N LEU A 246 5.60 3.45 14.75
CA LEU A 246 6.85 4.15 14.45
C LEU A 246 6.81 5.63 14.85
N ARG A 247 5.67 6.31 14.61
CA ARG A 247 5.45 7.71 14.99
C ARG A 247 5.51 7.89 16.49
N GLU A 248 4.90 6.99 17.25
CA GLU A 248 4.94 7.00 18.71
C GLU A 248 6.40 6.91 19.18
N LEU A 249 7.17 5.96 18.64
CA LEU A 249 8.57 5.75 19.02
C LEU A 249 9.48 6.93 18.68
N LEU A 250 9.26 7.61 17.55
CA LEU A 250 10.03 8.80 17.19
C LEU A 250 9.61 10.05 17.98
N ARG A 251 8.32 10.20 18.30
CA ARG A 251 7.80 11.39 18.99
C ARG A 251 7.95 11.33 20.51
N LEU A 252 7.88 10.15 21.11
CA LEU A 252 7.98 9.97 22.57
C LEU A 252 9.25 10.60 23.17
N PRO A 253 10.45 10.35 22.62
CA PRO A 253 11.70 10.90 23.14
C PRO A 253 11.77 12.42 23.02
N LEU A 254 11.25 12.95 21.90
CA LEU A 254 11.27 14.38 21.60
C LEU A 254 10.25 15.15 22.44
N ARG A 255 9.07 14.58 22.68
CA ARG A 255 7.98 15.25 23.42
C ARG A 255 8.15 15.18 24.94
N TYR A 256 8.62 14.05 25.49
CA TYR A 256 8.63 13.83 26.94
C TYR A 256 10.00 13.44 27.53
N PRO A 257 11.09 14.19 27.25
CA PRO A 257 12.43 13.81 27.71
C PRO A 257 12.55 13.85 29.24
N ARG A 258 11.92 14.83 29.90
CA ARG A 258 11.97 14.99 31.37
C ARG A 258 11.19 13.90 32.10
N THR A 259 10.02 13.55 31.59
CA THR A 259 9.17 12.50 32.18
C THR A 259 9.82 11.13 32.08
N LEU A 260 10.44 10.82 30.94
CA LEU A 260 11.19 9.58 30.75
C LEU A 260 12.39 9.47 31.71
N ALA A 261 13.13 10.57 31.87
CA ALA A 261 14.25 10.62 32.81
C ALA A 261 13.79 10.46 34.27
N ALA A 262 12.68 11.09 34.65
CA ALA A 262 12.10 10.98 35.99
C ALA A 262 11.58 9.56 36.31
N LEU A 263 11.08 8.85 35.30
CA LEU A 263 10.60 7.46 35.43
C LEU A 263 11.73 6.42 35.37
N GLY A 264 12.96 6.82 35.03
CA GLY A 264 14.09 5.91 34.85
C GLY A 264 13.90 4.89 33.71
N LEU A 265 12.99 5.16 32.78
CA LEU A 265 12.68 4.24 31.69
C LEU A 265 13.64 4.45 30.52
N ALA A 266 14.32 3.38 30.11
CA ALA A 266 15.04 3.36 28.84
C ALA A 266 14.02 3.38 27.69
N VAL A 267 14.13 4.36 26.80
CA VAL A 267 13.31 4.39 25.59
C VAL A 267 13.71 3.22 24.69
N PRO A 268 12.75 2.41 24.21
CA PRO A 268 13.06 1.40 23.20
C PRO A 268 13.53 2.07 21.91
N ARG A 269 14.73 1.73 21.43
CA ARG A 269 15.38 2.40 20.29
C ARG A 269 15.50 1.56 19.03
N GLY A 270 15.31 0.25 19.14
CA GLY A 270 15.32 -0.66 18.01
C GLY A 270 13.91 -1.11 17.63
N VAL A 271 13.57 -0.93 16.36
CA VAL A 271 12.35 -1.49 15.76
C VAL A 271 12.71 -2.48 14.67
N LEU A 272 12.11 -3.66 14.70
CA LEU A 272 12.21 -4.65 13.64
C LEU A 272 10.88 -4.72 12.88
N LEU A 273 10.92 -4.40 11.59
CA LEU A 273 9.79 -4.53 10.65
C LEU A 273 9.85 -5.89 9.95
N ALA A 274 9.01 -6.82 10.38
CA ALA A 274 8.85 -8.13 9.76
C ALA A 274 7.70 -8.12 8.75
N GLY A 275 7.75 -8.95 7.71
CA GLY A 275 6.64 -9.06 6.75
C GLY A 275 7.07 -9.60 5.38
N PRO A 276 6.16 -9.90 4.46
CA PRO A 276 6.52 -10.30 3.10
C PRO A 276 7.18 -9.16 2.32
N PRO A 277 7.94 -9.47 1.26
CA PRO A 277 8.52 -8.45 0.38
C PRO A 277 7.41 -7.70 -0.36
N GLY A 278 7.66 -6.43 -0.71
CA GLY A 278 6.74 -5.63 -1.52
C GLY A 278 5.60 -4.93 -0.77
N VAL A 279 5.46 -5.10 0.56
CA VAL A 279 4.45 -4.38 1.38
C VAL A 279 4.76 -2.89 1.56
N GLY A 280 5.94 -2.43 1.14
CA GLY A 280 6.33 -1.02 1.23
C GLY A 280 7.01 -0.64 2.55
N LYS A 281 7.68 -1.57 3.26
CA LYS A 281 8.41 -1.27 4.51
C LYS A 281 9.40 -0.11 4.37
N THR A 282 10.17 -0.11 3.28
CA THR A 282 11.13 0.97 2.96
C THR A 282 10.41 2.30 2.71
N GLN A 283 9.24 2.29 2.10
CA GLN A 283 8.42 3.50 1.88
C GLN A 283 7.81 4.01 3.19
N LEU A 284 7.36 3.11 4.06
CA LEU A 284 6.85 3.41 5.40
C LEU A 284 7.87 4.21 6.21
N VAL A 285 9.10 3.70 6.30
CA VAL A 285 10.17 4.34 7.08
C VAL A 285 10.55 5.69 6.48
N ARG A 286 10.62 5.81 5.15
CA ARG A 286 10.89 7.09 4.47
C ARG A 286 9.85 8.16 4.76
N ALA A 287 8.57 7.81 4.70
CA ALA A 287 7.50 8.76 4.96
C ALA A 287 7.49 9.20 6.43
N VAL A 288 7.62 8.25 7.36
CA VAL A 288 7.62 8.55 8.80
C VAL A 288 8.83 9.39 9.20
N ALA A 289 10.02 9.14 8.63
CA ALA A 289 11.19 9.98 8.88
C ALA A 289 10.98 11.43 8.40
N ARG A 290 10.39 11.60 7.20
CA ARG A 290 10.08 12.91 6.64
C ARG A 290 9.00 13.66 7.44
N GLU A 291 7.94 12.97 7.86
CA GLU A 291 6.89 13.51 8.73
C GLU A 291 7.43 13.93 10.11
N ALA A 292 8.39 13.17 10.65
CA ALA A 292 9.02 13.47 11.93
C ALA A 292 10.09 14.57 11.83
N GLY A 293 10.46 15.00 10.61
CA GLY A 293 11.57 15.93 10.39
C GLY A 293 12.93 15.37 10.80
N ALA A 294 13.08 14.03 10.78
CA ALA A 294 14.31 13.34 11.14
C ALA A 294 15.21 13.11 9.91
N GLU A 295 16.52 13.20 10.11
CA GLU A 295 17.51 12.86 9.08
C GLU A 295 17.51 11.33 8.86
N LEU A 296 17.25 10.90 7.62
CA LEU A 296 17.15 9.48 7.28
C LEU A 296 18.46 8.97 6.68
N LEU A 297 19.10 8.01 7.36
CA LEU A 297 20.21 7.23 6.81
C LEU A 297 19.72 5.82 6.46
N ALA A 298 19.34 5.62 5.20
CA ALA A 298 18.89 4.32 4.69
C ALA A 298 20.04 3.53 4.07
N VAL A 299 20.26 2.31 4.54
CA VAL A 299 21.32 1.41 4.08
C VAL A 299 20.75 0.01 3.86
N SER A 300 21.04 -0.57 2.69
CA SER A 300 20.70 -1.96 2.39
C SER A 300 21.80 -2.87 2.95
N ALA A 301 21.42 -3.89 3.74
CA ALA A 301 22.36 -4.78 4.38
C ALA A 301 23.23 -5.60 3.40
N PRO A 302 22.72 -6.08 2.25
CA PRO A 302 23.57 -6.65 1.19
C PRO A 302 24.68 -5.72 0.70
N ALA A 303 24.43 -4.41 0.62
CA ALA A 303 25.44 -3.44 0.17
C ALA A 303 26.60 -3.27 1.16
N LEU A 304 26.45 -3.74 2.40
CA LEU A 304 27.51 -3.74 3.41
C LEU A 304 28.42 -4.97 3.31
N GLN A 305 28.05 -5.97 2.50
CA GLN A 305 28.84 -7.19 2.32
C GLN A 305 30.03 -6.93 1.39
N GLY A 306 31.24 -6.85 1.96
CA GLY A 306 32.50 -6.77 1.24
C GLY A 306 33.07 -8.15 0.92
N ALA A 307 33.86 -8.23 -0.15
CA ALA A 307 34.51 -9.47 -0.57
C ALA A 307 35.70 -9.85 0.34
N ARG A 308 36.28 -8.87 1.05
CA ARG A 308 37.44 -9.09 1.93
C ARG A 308 37.00 -9.34 3.37
N PRO A 309 37.68 -10.24 4.11
CA PRO A 309 37.41 -10.45 5.52
C PRO A 309 37.66 -9.15 6.32
N GLY A 310 36.67 -8.73 7.12
CA GLY A 310 36.73 -7.51 7.94
C GLY A 310 36.20 -6.24 7.27
N GLU A 311 36.07 -6.22 5.94
CA GLU A 311 35.51 -5.08 5.20
C GLU A 311 34.03 -4.85 5.57
N THR A 312 33.30 -5.94 5.81
CA THR A 312 31.91 -5.89 6.30
C THR A 312 31.78 -5.19 7.65
N GLU A 313 32.66 -5.53 8.59
CA GLU A 313 32.67 -4.97 9.95
C GLU A 313 33.04 -3.49 9.93
N GLU A 314 34.02 -3.11 9.10
CA GLU A 314 34.42 -1.72 8.92
C GLU A 314 33.32 -0.88 8.28
N ASN A 315 32.67 -1.39 7.24
CA ASN A 315 31.55 -0.73 6.57
C ASN A 315 30.39 -0.49 7.54
N VAL A 316 30.00 -1.51 8.31
CA VAL A 316 28.98 -1.38 9.35
C VAL A 316 29.40 -0.30 10.37
N ARG A 317 30.64 -0.33 10.87
CA ARG A 317 31.14 0.69 11.82
C ARG A 317 31.10 2.10 11.23
N ARG A 318 31.45 2.27 9.94
CA ARG A 318 31.39 3.55 9.23
C ARG A 318 29.97 4.09 9.14
N VAL A 319 28.99 3.23 8.84
CA VAL A 319 27.56 3.62 8.79
C VAL A 319 27.07 4.09 10.14
N PHE A 320 27.35 3.34 11.21
CA PHE A 320 26.96 3.73 12.57
C PHE A 320 27.69 4.98 13.06
N GLY A 321 28.97 5.17 12.68
CA GLY A 321 29.72 6.40 12.94
C GLY A 321 29.07 7.62 12.28
N ARG A 322 28.73 7.51 10.99
CA ARG A 322 28.02 8.56 10.24
C ARG A 322 26.65 8.88 10.85
N ALA A 323 25.92 7.86 11.31
CA ALA A 323 24.65 8.06 12.00
C ALA A 323 24.81 8.91 13.28
N ARG A 324 25.87 8.68 14.06
CA ARG A 324 26.20 9.48 15.25
C ARG A 324 26.61 10.91 14.92
N GLU A 325 27.38 11.09 13.86
CA GLU A 325 27.75 12.44 13.38
C GLU A 325 26.51 13.25 12.99
N LEU A 326 25.55 12.64 12.30
CA LEU A 326 24.28 13.27 11.94
C LEU A 326 23.41 13.54 13.18
N ALA A 327 23.45 12.66 14.18
CA ALA A 327 22.71 12.82 15.43
C ALA A 327 23.08 14.11 16.18
N SER A 328 24.32 14.58 16.05
CA SER A 328 24.75 15.86 16.63
C SER A 328 24.03 17.08 16.05
N ARG A 329 23.46 16.94 14.85
CA ARG A 329 22.75 18.02 14.13
C ARG A 329 21.22 17.95 14.31
N GLY A 330 20.68 16.77 14.62
CA GLY A 330 19.24 16.55 14.79
C GLY A 330 18.86 15.08 14.96
N PRO A 331 17.56 14.78 15.19
CA PRO A 331 17.10 13.41 15.34
C PRO A 331 17.38 12.61 14.05
N THR A 332 18.10 11.49 14.19
CA THR A 332 18.55 10.67 13.06
C THR A 332 17.91 9.28 13.12
N LEU A 333 17.29 8.87 12.02
CA LEU A 333 16.76 7.52 11.84
C LEU A 333 17.71 6.69 10.98
N LEU A 334 18.31 5.65 11.57
CA LEU A 334 19.11 4.67 10.85
C LEU A 334 18.20 3.54 10.38
N PHE A 335 18.03 3.40 9.08
CA PHE A 335 17.24 2.31 8.48
C PHE A 335 18.16 1.26 7.86
N LEU A 336 18.08 0.02 8.35
CA LEU A 336 18.78 -1.16 7.84
C LEU A 336 17.80 -2.06 7.11
N ASP A 337 17.84 -2.06 5.78
CA ASP A 337 16.97 -2.92 4.95
C ASP A 337 17.56 -4.32 4.80
N GLU A 338 16.72 -5.36 4.83
CA GLU A 338 17.11 -6.78 4.61
C GLU A 338 18.19 -7.28 5.58
N VAL A 339 18.01 -6.98 6.88
CA VAL A 339 19.01 -7.32 7.92
C VAL A 339 19.26 -8.83 8.04
N ASP A 340 18.36 -9.67 7.54
CA ASP A 340 18.51 -11.13 7.44
C ASP A 340 19.67 -11.55 6.53
N ALA A 341 20.06 -10.75 5.55
CA ALA A 341 21.24 -11.01 4.73
C ALA A 341 22.54 -10.88 5.54
N LEU A 342 22.59 -9.94 6.49
CA LEU A 342 23.77 -9.67 7.31
C LEU A 342 23.81 -10.51 8.59
N CYS A 343 22.63 -10.83 9.15
CA CYS A 343 22.50 -11.46 10.47
C CYS A 343 21.73 -12.79 10.47
N PRO A 344 22.18 -13.82 9.75
CA PRO A 344 21.56 -15.14 9.80
C PRO A 344 21.79 -15.85 11.15
N ARG A 345 20.98 -16.88 11.45
CA ARG A 345 21.18 -17.75 12.63
C ARG A 345 22.60 -18.35 12.67
N ARG A 346 23.23 -18.27 13.84
CA ARG A 346 24.52 -18.92 14.14
C ARG A 346 24.35 -20.44 14.15
N GLY A 347 25.23 -21.17 13.46
CA GLY A 347 25.21 -22.65 13.55
C GLY A 347 25.86 -23.43 12.41
N GLY A 348 26.30 -22.80 11.32
CA GLY A 348 27.03 -23.49 10.25
C GLY A 348 28.55 -23.44 10.46
N ALA A 349 29.24 -24.58 10.38
CA ALA A 349 30.70 -24.68 10.48
C ALA A 349 31.45 -23.81 9.43
N HIS A 350 30.80 -23.42 8.34
CA HIS A 350 31.34 -22.56 7.28
C HIS A 350 30.93 -21.06 7.34
N ARG A 351 30.24 -20.59 8.38
CA ARG A 351 29.71 -19.19 8.46
C ARG A 351 30.43 -18.27 9.46
N ALA A 352 31.74 -18.48 9.63
CA ALA A 352 32.58 -17.61 10.48
C ALA A 352 32.56 -16.11 10.11
N PRO A 353 32.61 -15.67 8.82
CA PRO A 353 32.55 -14.24 8.50
C PRO A 353 31.19 -13.60 8.85
N GLU A 354 30.09 -14.30 8.59
CA GLU A 354 28.73 -13.84 8.93
C GLU A 354 28.55 -13.70 10.44
N SER A 355 29.05 -14.69 11.21
CA SER A 355 28.96 -14.68 12.67
C SER A 355 29.69 -13.49 13.30
N ARG A 356 30.81 -13.05 12.71
CA ARG A 356 31.54 -11.86 13.15
C ARG A 356 30.78 -10.56 12.82
N ALA A 357 30.22 -10.47 11.62
CA ALA A 357 29.36 -9.34 11.24
C ALA A 357 28.16 -9.19 12.19
N VAL A 358 27.49 -10.30 12.55
CA VAL A 358 26.41 -10.30 13.55
C VAL A 358 26.92 -9.77 14.89
N ALA A 359 28.05 -10.27 15.39
CA ALA A 359 28.63 -9.82 16.66
C ALA A 359 28.95 -8.30 16.65
N GLN A 360 29.45 -7.78 15.54
CA GLN A 360 29.72 -6.36 15.36
C GLN A 360 28.44 -5.52 15.39
N VAL A 361 27.39 -5.91 14.66
CA VAL A 361 26.09 -5.22 14.68
C VAL A 361 25.51 -5.19 16.09
N LEU A 362 25.55 -6.32 16.81
CA LEU A 362 25.08 -6.40 18.20
C LEU A 362 25.83 -5.43 19.13
N THR A 363 27.15 -5.39 19.01
CA THR A 363 28.00 -4.51 19.81
C THR A 363 27.69 -3.04 19.54
N LEU A 364 27.46 -2.68 18.27
CA LEU A 364 27.09 -1.31 17.89
C LEU A 364 25.69 -0.92 18.38
N LEU A 365 24.71 -1.83 18.30
CA LEU A 365 23.37 -1.60 18.85
C LEU A 365 23.40 -1.38 20.36
N ASP A 366 24.15 -2.22 21.09
CA ASP A 366 24.31 -2.07 22.54
C ASP A 366 25.05 -0.76 22.89
N GLY A 367 25.99 -0.32 22.04
CA GLY A 367 26.71 0.96 22.18
C GLY A 367 25.90 2.22 21.87
N ILE A 368 24.73 2.12 21.21
CA ILE A 368 23.86 3.28 20.90
C ILE A 368 22.93 3.63 22.06
N ARG A 369 22.82 2.76 23.08
CA ARG A 369 21.93 2.98 24.23
C ARG A 369 22.20 4.30 24.99
N GLY A 370 23.38 4.91 24.83
CA GLY A 370 23.73 6.21 25.42
C GLY A 370 23.31 7.44 24.61
N ASP A 371 23.11 7.33 23.30
CA ASP A 371 22.84 8.48 22.43
C ASP A 371 21.33 8.76 22.34
N ARG A 372 20.94 10.00 22.67
CA ARG A 372 19.51 10.36 22.80
C ARG A 372 18.79 10.55 21.48
N ASP A 373 19.51 10.70 20.38
CA ASP A 373 18.96 11.21 19.12
C ASP A 373 18.98 10.19 17.96
N VAL A 374 19.49 8.97 18.19
CA VAL A 374 19.50 7.90 17.17
C VAL A 374 18.42 6.87 17.46
N VAL A 375 17.62 6.55 16.44
CA VAL A 375 16.66 5.44 16.44
C VAL A 375 17.02 4.49 15.29
N VAL A 376 17.07 3.19 15.57
CA VAL A 376 17.44 2.17 14.59
C VAL A 376 16.20 1.38 14.18
N VAL A 377 15.89 1.37 12.89
CA VAL A 377 14.81 0.58 12.31
C VAL A 377 15.43 -0.43 11.36
N ALA A 378 15.14 -1.72 11.55
CA ALA A 378 15.57 -2.76 10.64
C ALA A 378 14.37 -3.41 9.95
N SER A 379 14.52 -3.85 8.72
CA SER A 379 13.50 -4.64 8.01
C SER A 379 14.01 -6.08 7.81
N THR A 380 13.11 -7.05 7.88
CA THR A 380 13.40 -8.45 7.52
C THR A 380 12.21 -9.11 6.85
N ASN A 381 12.47 -9.94 5.85
CA ASN A 381 11.43 -10.76 5.23
C ASN A 381 11.23 -12.09 5.96
N ARG A 382 12.28 -12.58 6.62
CA ARG A 382 12.31 -13.86 7.32
C ARG A 382 12.76 -13.66 8.78
N PRO A 383 11.85 -13.31 9.70
CA PRO A 383 12.21 -13.10 11.11
C PRO A 383 12.79 -14.36 11.76
N ASP A 384 12.48 -15.54 11.25
CA ASP A 384 13.08 -16.80 11.69
C ASP A 384 14.53 -16.96 11.28
N ALA A 385 14.91 -16.50 10.09
CA ALA A 385 16.28 -16.64 9.62
C ALA A 385 17.25 -15.76 10.42
N LEU A 386 16.72 -14.75 11.12
CA LEU A 386 17.47 -13.82 11.94
C LEU A 386 18.04 -14.48 13.21
N ASP A 387 19.20 -14.02 13.63
CA ASP A 387 19.77 -14.39 14.92
C ASP A 387 18.86 -13.99 16.09
N PRO A 388 18.47 -14.92 16.99
CA PRO A 388 17.59 -14.63 18.12
C PRO A 388 18.14 -13.57 19.08
N ALA A 389 19.46 -13.33 19.11
CA ALA A 389 20.03 -12.34 20.00
C ALA A 389 19.68 -10.90 19.58
N LEU A 390 19.30 -10.67 18.32
CA LEU A 390 18.81 -9.36 17.85
C LEU A 390 17.41 -9.03 18.38
N ARG A 391 16.57 -10.05 18.60
CA ARG A 391 15.20 -9.93 19.13
C ARG A 391 15.13 -9.82 20.65
N ARG A 392 16.27 -9.83 21.35
CA ARG A 392 16.31 -9.70 22.81
C ARG A 392 16.09 -8.24 23.23
N PRO A 393 15.38 -8.00 24.35
CA PRO A 393 15.22 -6.66 24.91
C PRO A 393 16.58 -5.96 25.16
N GLY A 394 16.60 -4.67 24.87
CA GLY A 394 17.75 -3.78 24.76
C GLY A 394 18.33 -3.62 23.35
N ARG A 395 17.82 -4.33 22.35
CA ARG A 395 18.25 -4.24 20.94
C ARG A 395 17.05 -3.88 20.07
N PHE A 396 16.46 -4.84 19.35
CA PHE A 396 15.15 -4.66 18.73
C PHE A 396 14.07 -5.00 19.75
N ASP A 397 13.65 -3.98 20.49
CA ASP A 397 12.64 -4.09 21.57
C ASP A 397 11.23 -4.21 21.04
N ARG A 398 10.99 -3.65 19.86
CA ARG A 398 9.69 -3.62 19.20
C ARG A 398 9.78 -4.36 17.88
N GLU A 399 8.94 -5.37 17.74
CA GLU A 399 8.74 -6.07 16.48
C GLU A 399 7.36 -5.68 15.95
N VAL A 400 7.32 -5.17 14.72
CA VAL A 400 6.08 -4.83 14.02
C VAL A 400 5.97 -5.78 12.83
N VAL A 401 5.00 -6.68 12.89
CA VAL A 401 4.72 -7.62 11.81
C VAL A 401 3.72 -6.97 10.86
N ILE A 402 4.17 -6.70 9.64
CA ILE A 402 3.35 -6.17 8.55
C ILE A 402 2.90 -7.37 7.70
N GLY A 403 1.61 -7.69 7.78
CA GLY A 403 0.97 -8.71 6.96
C GLY A 403 0.65 -8.22 5.54
N THR A 404 -0.04 -9.07 4.77
CA THR A 404 -0.63 -8.61 3.51
C THR A 404 -1.79 -7.65 3.77
N PRO A 405 -2.06 -6.71 2.85
CA PRO A 405 -3.09 -5.70 3.06
C PRO A 405 -4.50 -6.31 3.03
N THR A 406 -5.30 -5.96 4.04
CA THR A 406 -6.75 -6.23 4.11
C THR A 406 -7.51 -5.48 3.00
N LEU A 407 -8.78 -5.83 2.74
CA LEU A 407 -9.60 -5.17 1.72
C LEU A 407 -9.63 -3.64 1.89
N LYS A 408 -9.82 -3.15 3.13
CA LYS A 408 -9.80 -1.70 3.43
C LYS A 408 -8.44 -1.07 3.12
N GLN A 409 -7.37 -1.77 3.45
CA GLN A 409 -6.00 -1.31 3.19
C GLN A 409 -5.69 -1.34 1.69
N ARG A 410 -6.12 -2.36 0.94
CA ARG A 410 -5.97 -2.44 -0.52
C ARG A 410 -6.70 -1.31 -1.21
N LYS A 411 -7.94 -1.02 -0.81
CA LYS A 411 -8.70 0.14 -1.32
C LYS A 411 -7.95 1.44 -1.04
N ALA A 412 -7.42 1.64 0.17
CA ALA A 412 -6.63 2.83 0.50
C ALA A 412 -5.33 2.93 -0.31
N ILE A 413 -4.63 1.80 -0.53
CA ILE A 413 -3.43 1.74 -1.37
C ILE A 413 -3.77 2.08 -2.82
N LEU A 414 -4.83 1.48 -3.37
CA LEU A 414 -5.32 1.78 -4.71
C LEU A 414 -5.65 3.27 -4.82
N GLN A 415 -6.44 3.84 -3.90
CA GLN A 415 -6.77 5.28 -3.89
C GLN A 415 -5.54 6.19 -3.96
N VAL A 416 -4.46 5.85 -3.24
CA VAL A 416 -3.21 6.62 -3.22
C VAL A 416 -2.40 6.45 -4.50
N ILE A 417 -2.42 5.26 -5.11
CA ILE A 417 -1.74 5.02 -6.38
C ILE A 417 -2.52 5.71 -7.52
N THR A 418 -3.84 5.55 -7.53
CA THR A 418 -4.74 6.09 -8.55
C THR A 418 -4.86 7.59 -8.50
N SER A 419 -4.65 8.25 -7.36
CA SER A 419 -4.63 9.73 -7.29
C SER A 419 -3.53 10.36 -8.14
N LYS A 420 -2.53 9.58 -8.57
CA LYS A 420 -1.45 10.01 -9.45
C LYS A 420 -1.75 9.75 -10.94
N MET A 421 -2.88 9.12 -11.25
CA MET A 421 -3.23 8.66 -12.61
C MET A 421 -4.60 9.20 -13.04
N PRO A 422 -4.80 9.48 -14.34
CA PRO A 422 -6.11 9.81 -14.89
C PRO A 422 -6.97 8.55 -15.02
N ILE A 423 -7.94 8.38 -14.11
CA ILE A 423 -8.86 7.22 -14.11
C ILE A 423 -10.26 7.67 -14.47
N SER A 424 -10.95 6.86 -15.28
CA SER A 424 -12.37 7.06 -15.59
C SER A 424 -13.23 6.94 -14.33
N SER A 425 -14.26 7.78 -14.20
CA SER A 425 -15.20 7.72 -13.07
C SER A 425 -16.02 6.43 -13.02
N GLN A 426 -15.94 5.61 -14.07
CA GLN A 426 -16.60 4.31 -14.16
C GLN A 426 -15.90 3.23 -13.33
N VAL A 427 -14.63 3.41 -12.96
CA VAL A 427 -13.84 2.39 -12.27
C VAL A 427 -14.20 2.33 -10.79
N ASP A 428 -14.77 1.21 -10.33
CA ASP A 428 -14.98 0.99 -8.90
C ASP A 428 -13.75 0.38 -8.22
N LEU A 429 -13.05 1.21 -7.42
CA LEU A 429 -11.91 0.78 -6.61
C LEU A 429 -12.28 -0.28 -5.55
N SER A 430 -13.55 -0.38 -5.17
CA SER A 430 -14.04 -1.37 -4.20
C SER A 430 -14.02 -2.76 -4.83
N LEU A 431 -14.56 -2.89 -6.04
CA LEU A 431 -14.53 -4.11 -6.83
C LEU A 431 -13.08 -4.55 -7.14
N LEU A 432 -12.21 -3.62 -7.53
CA LEU A 432 -10.79 -3.93 -7.73
C LEU A 432 -10.10 -4.42 -6.45
N ALA A 433 -10.44 -3.87 -5.29
CA ALA A 433 -9.90 -4.32 -4.00
C ALA A 433 -10.39 -5.73 -3.60
N GLU A 434 -11.59 -6.12 -4.03
CA GLU A 434 -12.15 -7.47 -3.84
C GLU A 434 -11.46 -8.49 -4.75
N MET A 435 -11.17 -8.13 -6.00
CA MET A 435 -10.49 -9.02 -6.94
C MET A 435 -9.00 -9.21 -6.64
N THR A 436 -8.36 -8.25 -5.94
CA THR A 436 -6.92 -8.25 -5.65
C THR A 436 -6.54 -8.98 -4.36
N VAL A 437 -7.14 -10.14 -4.09
CA VAL A 437 -6.82 -10.92 -2.88
C VAL A 437 -5.38 -11.42 -2.92
N GLY A 438 -4.63 -11.17 -1.83
CA GLY A 438 -3.23 -11.57 -1.72
C GLY A 438 -2.24 -10.70 -2.52
N TYR A 439 -2.70 -9.65 -3.21
CA TYR A 439 -1.82 -8.67 -3.82
C TYR A 439 -1.15 -7.83 -2.74
N VAL A 440 0.14 -7.57 -2.93
CA VAL A 440 0.93 -6.69 -2.08
C VAL A 440 0.97 -5.28 -2.69
N GLY A 441 1.35 -4.25 -1.94
CA GLY A 441 1.43 -2.87 -2.45
C GLY A 441 2.28 -2.72 -3.72
N ALA A 442 3.37 -3.48 -3.84
CA ALA A 442 4.16 -3.56 -5.07
C ALA A 442 3.38 -4.16 -6.25
N ASP A 443 2.57 -5.20 -6.01
CA ASP A 443 1.74 -5.85 -7.04
C ASP A 443 0.61 -4.93 -7.49
N LEU A 444 -0.04 -4.22 -6.56
CA LEU A 444 -1.06 -3.21 -6.88
C LEU A 444 -0.47 -2.06 -7.70
N THR A 445 0.76 -1.66 -7.38
CA THR A 445 1.49 -0.65 -8.16
C THR A 445 1.81 -1.18 -9.56
N ALA A 446 2.22 -2.45 -9.68
CA ALA A 446 2.44 -3.10 -10.97
C ALA A 446 1.12 -3.20 -11.76
N LEU A 447 0.01 -3.52 -11.10
CA LEU A 447 -1.33 -3.63 -11.71
C LEU A 447 -1.75 -2.31 -12.33
N CYS A 448 -1.66 -1.21 -11.57
CA CYS A 448 -1.97 0.12 -12.10
C CYS A 448 -1.02 0.55 -13.22
N ARG A 449 0.27 0.18 -13.15
CA ARG A 449 1.24 0.47 -14.23
C ARG A 449 0.91 -0.28 -15.51
N GLU A 450 0.55 -1.55 -15.41
CA GLU A 450 0.20 -2.37 -16.57
C GLU A 450 -1.14 -1.91 -17.16
N ALA A 451 -2.15 -1.61 -16.33
CA ALA A 451 -3.39 -1.00 -16.80
C ALA A 451 -3.13 0.33 -17.54
N ALA A 452 -2.21 1.16 -17.04
CA ALA A 452 -1.80 2.37 -17.75
C ALA A 452 -1.09 2.08 -19.09
N LEU A 453 -0.29 1.01 -19.18
CA LEU A 453 0.34 0.59 -20.43
C LEU A 453 -0.69 0.08 -21.44
N HIS A 454 -1.68 -0.70 -21.00
CA HIS A 454 -2.80 -1.14 -21.84
C HIS A 454 -3.64 0.05 -22.32
N ALA A 455 -3.94 0.99 -21.42
CA ALA A 455 -4.60 2.24 -21.79
C ALA A 455 -3.80 2.98 -22.86
N LEU A 456 -2.47 3.08 -22.74
CA LEU A 456 -1.61 3.70 -23.78
C LEU A 456 -1.64 2.97 -25.13
N LEU A 457 -1.63 1.64 -25.13
CA LEU A 457 -1.73 0.83 -26.35
C LEU A 457 -3.11 0.97 -27.02
N HIS A 458 -4.18 1.09 -26.23
CA HIS A 458 -5.52 1.39 -26.72
C HIS A 458 -5.68 2.86 -27.17
N SER A 459 -4.93 3.79 -26.55
CA SER A 459 -4.99 5.23 -26.81
C SER A 459 -4.38 5.66 -28.15
N GLU A 460 -3.83 4.78 -28.98
CA GLU A 460 -3.55 5.13 -30.39
C GLU A 460 -4.81 5.62 -31.12
N LYS A 461 -6.01 5.29 -30.60
CA LYS A 461 -7.31 5.79 -31.09
C LYS A 461 -7.77 7.12 -30.47
N ASN A 462 -7.22 7.58 -29.34
CA ASN A 462 -7.62 8.82 -28.64
C ASN A 462 -6.39 9.57 -28.10
N LYS A 463 -5.91 10.58 -28.85
CA LYS A 463 -4.66 11.31 -28.55
C LYS A 463 -4.79 12.40 -27.47
N ASP A 464 -5.99 12.80 -27.10
CA ASP A 464 -6.19 14.04 -26.34
C ASP A 464 -6.46 13.85 -24.83
N ASN A 465 -6.78 12.65 -24.34
CA ASN A 465 -6.87 12.32 -22.90
C ASN A 465 -6.86 10.80 -22.65
N PRO A 466 -5.72 10.18 -22.28
CA PRO A 466 -5.69 8.78 -21.90
C PRO A 466 -6.31 8.63 -20.50
N ALA A 467 -7.56 8.18 -20.44
CA ALA A 467 -8.19 7.73 -19.20
C ALA A 467 -8.07 6.21 -19.10
N ILE A 468 -7.76 5.69 -17.92
CA ILE A 468 -7.72 4.24 -17.68
C ILE A 468 -9.15 3.76 -17.40
N ASP A 469 -9.60 2.79 -18.19
CA ASP A 469 -10.92 2.16 -18.06
C ASP A 469 -10.85 0.81 -17.34
N GLU A 470 -12.00 0.28 -16.91
CA GLU A 470 -12.06 -1.03 -16.23
C GLU A 470 -11.54 -2.18 -17.10
N THR A 471 -11.72 -2.09 -18.41
CA THR A 471 -11.23 -3.09 -19.38
C THR A 471 -9.72 -3.26 -19.32
N ASP A 472 -8.98 -2.16 -19.14
CA ASP A 472 -7.52 -2.19 -19.07
C ASP A 472 -7.04 -2.87 -17.77
N PHE A 473 -7.80 -2.73 -16.68
CA PHE A 473 -7.54 -3.47 -15.44
C PHE A 473 -7.80 -4.97 -15.62
N PHE A 474 -8.88 -5.36 -16.31
CA PHE A 474 -9.14 -6.78 -16.61
C PHE A 474 -8.06 -7.42 -17.48
N GLU A 475 -7.46 -6.67 -18.41
CA GLU A 475 -6.30 -7.15 -19.17
C GLU A 475 -5.05 -7.25 -18.30
N ALA A 476 -4.80 -6.26 -17.45
CA ALA A 476 -3.69 -6.27 -16.51
C ALA A 476 -3.75 -7.47 -15.54
N PHE A 477 -4.94 -7.86 -15.08
CA PHE A 477 -5.14 -9.04 -14.22
C PHE A 477 -4.69 -10.35 -14.88
N LYS A 478 -4.81 -10.48 -16.21
CA LYS A 478 -4.35 -11.69 -16.93
C LYS A 478 -2.84 -11.87 -16.89
N LYS A 479 -2.10 -10.77 -16.76
CA LYS A 479 -0.63 -10.75 -16.84
C LYS A 479 0.03 -10.70 -15.46
N ILE A 480 -0.58 -10.01 -14.50
CA ILE A 480 0.01 -9.79 -13.19
C ILE A 480 -0.52 -10.80 -12.20
N GLN A 481 0.32 -11.77 -11.88
CA GLN A 481 0.11 -12.67 -10.75
C GLN A 481 0.62 -12.04 -9.44
N PRO A 482 -0.10 -12.22 -8.32
CA PRO A 482 0.28 -11.72 -7.01
C PRO A 482 1.58 -12.35 -6.47
N SER A 483 2.48 -11.51 -5.91
CA SER A 483 3.80 -11.93 -5.45
C SER A 483 3.75 -12.83 -4.21
N SER A 484 2.71 -12.69 -3.39
CA SER A 484 2.46 -13.59 -2.26
C SER A 484 2.48 -15.05 -2.72
N PHE A 485 1.95 -15.34 -3.92
CA PHE A 485 1.80 -16.69 -4.45
C PHE A 485 3.08 -17.22 -5.13
N ARG A 486 4.02 -16.36 -5.54
CA ARG A 486 5.29 -16.79 -6.16
C ARG A 486 6.26 -17.49 -5.20
N SER A 487 6.06 -17.31 -3.88
CA SER A 487 7.00 -17.80 -2.86
C SER A 487 6.72 -19.23 -2.37
N VAL A 488 5.64 -19.87 -2.83
CA VAL A 488 5.25 -21.22 -2.37
C VAL A 488 5.01 -22.17 -3.54
N ILE A 489 5.67 -23.32 -3.44
CA ILE A 489 5.45 -24.54 -4.20
C ILE A 489 4.10 -25.12 -3.73
N GLY A 490 3.17 -25.40 -4.65
CA GLY A 490 1.87 -26.05 -4.36
C GLY A 490 0.62 -25.19 -4.53
N LEU A 491 0.76 -23.89 -4.80
CA LEU A 491 -0.39 -23.01 -5.06
C LEU A 491 -0.72 -23.02 -6.55
N MET A 492 -1.63 -23.91 -6.95
CA MET A 492 -2.22 -23.90 -8.30
C MET A 492 -3.04 -22.62 -8.53
N ASP A 493 -2.82 -21.98 -9.68
CA ASP A 493 -3.73 -20.97 -10.25
C ASP A 493 -5.17 -21.49 -10.20
N ILE A 494 -6.00 -20.85 -9.39
CA ILE A 494 -7.42 -21.18 -9.32
C ILE A 494 -8.05 -20.57 -10.57
N LYS A 495 -8.54 -21.42 -11.47
CA LYS A 495 -9.65 -21.00 -12.33
C LYS A 495 -10.82 -20.68 -11.40
N PRO A 496 -11.30 -19.42 -11.32
CA PRO A 496 -12.43 -19.08 -10.45
C PRO A 496 -13.63 -19.95 -10.87
N VAL A 497 -14.21 -20.65 -9.90
CA VAL A 497 -15.39 -21.50 -10.11
C VAL A 497 -16.53 -20.89 -9.31
N ASP A 498 -17.61 -20.55 -9.98
CA ASP A 498 -18.81 -20.05 -9.31
C ASP A 498 -19.68 -21.20 -8.80
N TRP A 499 -20.52 -20.93 -7.79
CA TRP A 499 -21.50 -21.90 -7.28
C TRP A 499 -22.44 -22.44 -8.37
N GLU A 500 -22.68 -21.65 -9.42
CA GLU A 500 -23.50 -22.01 -10.58
C GLU A 500 -22.87 -23.06 -11.49
N GLN A 501 -21.55 -23.23 -11.40
CA GLN A 501 -20.80 -24.26 -12.13
C GLN A 501 -20.79 -25.60 -11.38
N ILE A 502 -21.40 -25.69 -10.20
CA ILE A 502 -21.52 -26.94 -9.42
C ILE A 502 -22.99 -27.35 -9.37
N GLY A 503 -23.33 -28.42 -10.09
CA GLY A 503 -24.68 -28.99 -10.07
C GLY A 503 -24.95 -29.84 -8.83
N GLY A 504 -26.13 -29.68 -8.22
CA GLY A 504 -26.61 -30.51 -7.12
C GLY A 504 -26.03 -30.18 -5.74
N LEU A 505 -26.23 -31.09 -4.78
CA LEU A 505 -25.68 -31.04 -3.41
C LEU A 505 -26.06 -29.77 -2.60
N GLU A 506 -27.31 -29.31 -2.71
CA GLU A 506 -27.75 -28.07 -2.07
C GLU A 506 -27.61 -28.09 -0.53
N ASP A 507 -27.86 -29.23 0.11
CA ASP A 507 -27.68 -29.39 1.56
C ASP A 507 -26.21 -29.24 1.98
N VAL A 508 -25.29 -29.79 1.19
CA VAL A 508 -23.84 -29.69 1.44
C VAL A 508 -23.36 -28.26 1.21
N LYS A 509 -23.82 -27.61 0.13
CA LYS A 509 -23.53 -26.19 -0.15
C LYS A 509 -23.99 -25.32 1.01
N LEU A 510 -25.22 -25.55 1.51
CA LEU A 510 -25.75 -24.81 2.64
C LEU A 510 -24.89 -25.03 3.90
N LYS A 511 -24.56 -26.28 4.25
CA LYS A 511 -23.67 -26.60 5.39
C LYS A 511 -22.30 -25.93 5.28
N LEU A 512 -21.72 -25.87 4.07
CA LEU A 512 -20.44 -25.19 3.83
C LEU A 512 -20.54 -23.68 3.98
N LYS A 513 -21.61 -23.05 3.45
CA LYS A 513 -21.88 -21.62 3.65
C LYS A 513 -22.04 -21.29 5.14
N GLN A 514 -22.77 -22.12 5.87
CA GLN A 514 -22.94 -21.97 7.33
C GLN A 514 -21.64 -22.09 8.10
N SER A 515 -20.79 -23.04 7.70
CA SER A 515 -19.57 -23.37 8.43
C SER A 515 -18.43 -22.39 8.15
N ILE A 516 -18.35 -21.82 6.94
CA ILE A 516 -17.20 -21.05 6.49
C ILE A 516 -17.57 -19.62 6.10
N GLU A 517 -18.61 -19.42 5.28
CA GLU A 517 -19.00 -18.09 4.80
C GLU A 517 -19.60 -17.22 5.90
N TRP A 518 -20.50 -17.77 6.72
CA TRP A 518 -21.19 -17.01 7.77
C TRP A 518 -20.27 -16.52 8.89
N PRO A 519 -19.32 -17.32 9.44
CA PRO A 519 -18.39 -16.84 10.45
C PRO A 519 -17.50 -15.69 9.95
N LEU A 520 -17.14 -15.72 8.66
CA LEU A 520 -16.30 -14.70 8.03
C LEU A 520 -17.09 -13.40 7.77
N LYS A 521 -18.34 -13.49 7.30
CA LYS A 521 -19.18 -12.32 7.00
C LYS A 521 -19.79 -11.69 8.26
N PHE A 522 -20.19 -12.51 9.23
CA PHE A 522 -21.03 -12.11 10.38
C PHE A 522 -20.41 -12.52 11.73
N PRO A 523 -19.19 -12.06 12.08
CA PRO A 523 -18.53 -12.48 13.32
C PRO A 523 -19.24 -11.96 14.58
N ARG A 524 -19.93 -10.81 14.50
CA ARG A 524 -20.60 -10.19 15.66
C ARG A 524 -21.84 -10.98 16.07
N GLU A 525 -22.54 -11.51 15.08
CA GLU A 525 -23.74 -12.31 15.22
C GLU A 525 -23.40 -13.63 15.93
N PHE A 526 -22.28 -14.26 15.59
CA PHE A 526 -21.79 -15.48 16.28
C PHE A 526 -21.48 -15.22 17.76
N VAL A 527 -20.77 -14.13 18.07
CA VAL A 527 -20.47 -13.75 19.46
C VAL A 527 -21.75 -13.45 20.23
N ARG A 528 -22.71 -12.75 19.63
CA ARG A 528 -24.02 -12.46 20.24
C ARG A 528 -24.81 -13.74 20.55
N MET A 529 -24.71 -14.74 19.68
CA MET A 529 -25.38 -16.04 19.86
C MET A 529 -24.59 -17.01 20.75
N GLY A 530 -23.40 -16.63 21.23
CA GLY A 530 -22.55 -17.51 22.04
C GLY A 530 -21.99 -18.71 21.28
N LEU A 531 -21.99 -18.67 19.94
CA LEU A 531 -21.53 -19.78 19.11
C LEU A 531 -20.01 -19.71 18.95
N THR A 532 -19.34 -20.84 19.22
CA THR A 532 -17.92 -21.02 18.92
C THR A 532 -17.74 -21.18 17.41
N GLN A 533 -16.81 -20.41 16.83
CA GLN A 533 -16.44 -20.57 15.42
C GLN A 533 -15.79 -21.95 15.22
N PRO A 534 -16.19 -22.73 14.20
CA PRO A 534 -15.54 -23.99 13.90
C PRO A 534 -14.11 -23.72 13.41
N LYS A 535 -13.14 -24.49 13.91
CA LYS A 535 -11.73 -24.32 13.51
C LYS A 535 -11.38 -25.04 12.22
N GLY A 536 -12.06 -26.14 11.95
CA GLY A 536 -11.78 -26.99 10.80
C GLY A 536 -13.00 -27.75 10.29
N VAL A 537 -13.02 -27.96 8.98
CA VAL A 537 -14.04 -28.73 8.26
C VAL A 537 -13.38 -29.92 7.56
N LEU A 538 -13.86 -31.13 7.80
CA LEU A 538 -13.45 -32.34 7.09
C LEU A 538 -14.52 -32.75 6.09
N LEU A 539 -14.17 -32.77 4.81
CA LEU A 539 -14.98 -33.27 3.72
C LEU A 539 -14.61 -34.72 3.43
N TYR A 540 -15.57 -35.63 3.52
CA TYR A 540 -15.36 -37.03 3.13
C TYR A 540 -16.49 -37.56 2.26
N GLY A 541 -16.22 -38.62 1.51
CA GLY A 541 -17.18 -39.21 0.57
C GLY A 541 -16.49 -40.04 -0.51
N PRO A 542 -17.23 -40.49 -1.52
CA PRO A 542 -16.63 -41.23 -2.62
C PRO A 542 -15.68 -40.35 -3.48
N PRO A 543 -14.73 -40.96 -4.18
CA PRO A 543 -13.93 -40.26 -5.18
C PRO A 543 -14.81 -39.78 -6.34
N GLY A 544 -14.41 -38.69 -7.00
CA GLY A 544 -15.13 -38.17 -8.19
C GLY A 544 -16.37 -37.31 -7.88
N CYS A 545 -16.69 -37.05 -6.62
CA CYS A 545 -17.81 -36.17 -6.20
C CYS A 545 -17.43 -34.69 -6.03
N ALA A 546 -16.42 -34.22 -6.76
CA ALA A 546 -16.06 -32.79 -6.86
C ALA A 546 -15.73 -32.07 -5.53
N LYS A 547 -15.18 -32.78 -4.53
CA LYS A 547 -14.80 -32.21 -3.22
C LYS A 547 -13.84 -31.03 -3.35
N THR A 548 -12.77 -31.21 -4.13
CA THR A 548 -11.79 -30.17 -4.46
C THR A 548 -12.47 -28.97 -5.13
N THR A 549 -13.43 -29.20 -6.04
CA THR A 549 -14.16 -28.15 -6.76
C THR A 549 -15.09 -27.36 -5.83
N LEU A 550 -15.74 -28.01 -4.86
CA LEU A 550 -16.60 -27.36 -3.86
C LEU A 550 -15.80 -26.37 -3.00
N VAL A 551 -14.63 -26.77 -2.51
CA VAL A 551 -13.79 -25.87 -1.69
C VAL A 551 -13.24 -24.72 -2.53
N ARG A 552 -12.90 -24.96 -3.81
CA ARG A 552 -12.50 -23.91 -4.74
C ARG A 552 -13.60 -22.87 -4.93
N ALA A 553 -14.84 -23.31 -5.19
CA ALA A 553 -15.97 -22.38 -5.37
C ALA A 553 -16.29 -21.58 -4.10
N LEU A 554 -16.16 -22.22 -2.94
CA LEU A 554 -16.28 -21.55 -1.66
C LEU A 554 -15.23 -20.43 -1.51
N ALA A 555 -13.97 -20.72 -1.81
CA ALA A 555 -12.89 -19.75 -1.72
C ALA A 555 -13.10 -18.56 -2.67
N THR A 556 -13.57 -18.81 -3.89
CA THR A 556 -13.94 -17.75 -4.85
C THR A 556 -15.08 -16.88 -4.28
N SER A 557 -16.13 -17.48 -3.73
CA SER A 557 -17.27 -16.71 -3.18
C SER A 557 -16.95 -15.93 -1.91
N CYS A 558 -16.00 -16.42 -1.10
CA CYS A 558 -15.55 -15.75 0.10
C CYS A 558 -14.50 -14.67 -0.18
N HIS A 559 -14.01 -14.55 -1.43
CA HIS A 559 -12.89 -13.68 -1.80
C HIS A 559 -11.69 -13.84 -0.84
N CYS A 560 -11.40 -15.08 -0.44
CA CYS A 560 -10.35 -15.41 0.52
C CYS A 560 -9.10 -15.93 -0.19
N SER A 561 -7.94 -15.78 0.45
CA SER A 561 -6.72 -16.42 -0.02
C SER A 561 -6.88 -17.94 0.13
N PHE A 562 -6.81 -18.68 -0.96
CA PHE A 562 -6.88 -20.14 -0.92
C PHE A 562 -5.49 -20.71 -1.07
N VAL A 563 -5.11 -21.59 -0.15
CA VAL A 563 -3.83 -22.28 -0.17
C VAL A 563 -4.10 -23.78 -0.19
N SER A 564 -3.89 -24.43 -1.34
CA SER A 564 -3.99 -25.88 -1.45
C SER A 564 -2.64 -26.53 -1.16
N VAL A 565 -2.66 -27.62 -0.39
CA VAL A 565 -1.52 -28.53 -0.23
C VAL A 565 -2.00 -29.93 -0.58
N SER A 566 -1.38 -30.53 -1.59
CA SER A 566 -1.55 -31.95 -1.88
C SER A 566 -0.47 -32.77 -1.16
N GLY A 567 -0.74 -34.03 -0.85
CA GLY A 567 0.27 -34.92 -0.28
C GLY A 567 1.53 -35.04 -1.15
N ALA A 568 1.38 -34.97 -2.48
CA ALA A 568 2.51 -34.98 -3.41
C ALA A 568 3.48 -33.80 -3.19
N ASP A 569 2.99 -32.62 -2.79
CA ASP A 569 3.82 -31.43 -2.56
C ASP A 569 4.65 -31.54 -1.27
N LEU A 570 4.20 -32.35 -0.31
CA LEU A 570 4.86 -32.54 0.97
C LEU A 570 5.90 -33.67 0.94
N PHE A 571 5.83 -34.60 -0.01
CA PHE A 571 6.82 -35.67 -0.15
C PHE A 571 8.10 -35.15 -0.79
N SER A 572 9.12 -34.92 0.04
CA SER A 572 10.48 -34.62 -0.42
C SER A 572 11.44 -35.70 0.10
N PRO A 573 12.48 -36.07 -0.68
CA PRO A 573 13.47 -37.07 -0.24
C PRO A 573 14.38 -36.56 0.89
N PHE A 574 14.33 -35.25 1.20
CA PHE A 574 15.19 -34.62 2.21
C PHE A 574 14.51 -34.59 3.58
N VAL A 575 15.21 -35.11 4.59
CA VAL A 575 14.71 -35.20 5.96
C VAL A 575 14.49 -33.79 6.55
N GLY A 576 13.25 -33.51 6.95
CA GLY A 576 12.88 -32.27 7.64
C GLY A 576 12.47 -31.11 6.72
N ASP A 577 12.50 -31.28 5.40
CA ASP A 577 11.99 -30.27 4.48
C ASP A 577 10.46 -30.28 4.39
N SER A 578 9.83 -31.45 4.48
CA SER A 578 8.36 -31.60 4.53
C SER A 578 7.72 -30.84 5.71
N GLU A 579 8.35 -30.89 6.89
CA GLU A 579 7.88 -30.19 8.10
C GLU A 579 8.00 -28.67 7.97
N LYS A 580 9.12 -28.19 7.39
CA LYS A 580 9.33 -26.76 7.14
C LYS A 580 8.36 -26.22 6.11
N VAL A 581 8.09 -26.97 5.05
CA VAL A 581 7.12 -26.60 4.01
C VAL A 581 5.73 -26.45 4.62
N LEU A 582 5.28 -27.43 5.42
CA LEU A 582 3.98 -27.36 6.10
C LEU A 582 3.89 -26.15 7.04
N SER A 583 4.92 -25.94 7.88
CA SER A 583 4.98 -24.78 8.79
C SER A 583 4.99 -23.45 8.04
N GLN A 584 5.67 -23.39 6.88
CA GLN A 584 5.72 -22.21 6.03
C GLN A 584 4.37 -21.92 5.37
N VAL A 585 3.66 -22.94 4.91
CA VAL A 585 2.30 -22.81 4.36
C VAL A 585 1.35 -22.23 5.38
N PHE A 586 1.32 -22.77 6.61
CA PHE A 586 0.46 -22.24 7.67
C PHE A 586 0.84 -20.82 8.07
N ARG A 587 2.14 -20.50 8.15
CA ARG A 587 2.57 -19.11 8.40
C ARG A 587 2.09 -18.16 7.31
N GLN A 588 2.19 -18.56 6.05
CA GLN A 588 1.77 -17.72 4.94
C GLN A 588 0.25 -17.56 4.93
N ALA A 589 -0.52 -18.62 5.19
CA ALA A 589 -1.96 -18.54 5.34
C ALA A 589 -2.36 -17.53 6.43
N ARG A 590 -1.65 -17.54 7.57
CA ARG A 590 -1.84 -16.54 8.64
C ARG A 590 -1.51 -15.12 8.17
N ALA A 591 -0.44 -14.94 7.41
CA ALA A 591 -0.05 -13.63 6.84
C ALA A 591 -1.03 -13.11 5.78
N ASN A 592 -1.78 -14.00 5.13
CA ASN A 592 -2.76 -13.74 4.06
C ASN A 592 -4.22 -13.72 4.54
N THR A 593 -4.43 -13.56 5.84
CA THR A 593 -5.76 -13.53 6.47
C THR A 593 -6.69 -12.46 5.83
N PRO A 594 -7.93 -12.82 5.45
CA PRO A 594 -8.61 -14.12 5.60
C PRO A 594 -8.18 -15.17 4.57
N ALA A 595 -7.87 -16.38 5.05
CA ALA A 595 -7.34 -17.47 4.24
C ALA A 595 -7.99 -18.82 4.56
N ILE A 596 -8.14 -19.64 3.52
CA ILE A 596 -8.60 -21.02 3.58
C ILE A 596 -7.41 -21.92 3.23
N VAL A 597 -7.00 -22.77 4.17
CA VAL A 597 -5.99 -23.81 3.93
C VAL A 597 -6.72 -25.10 3.56
N PHE A 598 -6.53 -25.54 2.32
CA PHE A 598 -7.14 -26.77 1.80
C PHE A 598 -6.11 -27.89 1.76
N LEU A 599 -6.34 -28.93 2.56
CA LEU A 599 -5.53 -30.14 2.59
C LEU A 599 -6.26 -31.22 1.77
N ASP A 600 -5.84 -31.42 0.52
CA ASP A 600 -6.42 -32.45 -0.33
C ASP A 600 -5.74 -33.80 -0.10
N GLU A 601 -6.51 -34.88 -0.21
CA GLU A 601 -6.03 -36.26 -0.01
C GLU A 601 -5.22 -36.40 1.28
N ILE A 602 -5.77 -35.93 2.41
CA ILE A 602 -5.08 -35.95 3.70
C ILE A 602 -4.70 -37.38 4.14
N ASP A 603 -5.42 -38.39 3.65
CA ASP A 603 -5.12 -39.81 3.78
C ASP A 603 -3.81 -40.24 3.11
N SER A 604 -3.37 -39.53 2.06
CA SER A 604 -2.04 -39.76 1.45
C SER A 604 -0.88 -39.24 2.31
N ILE A 605 -1.14 -38.19 3.09
CA ILE A 605 -0.17 -37.56 4.01
C ILE A 605 -0.10 -38.36 5.31
N LEU A 606 -1.25 -38.86 5.77
CA LEU A 606 -1.48 -39.47 7.06
C LEU A 606 -1.88 -40.93 6.89
N GLY A 607 -0.93 -41.78 6.48
CA GLY A 607 -1.13 -43.23 6.56
C GLY A 607 -1.45 -43.65 8.00
N SER A 608 -2.38 -44.58 8.18
CA SER A 608 -2.77 -45.07 9.50
C SER A 608 -1.56 -45.57 10.30
N ARG A 609 -1.46 -45.16 11.58
CA ARG A 609 -0.42 -45.58 12.55
C ARG A 609 -0.30 -47.10 12.76
N SER A 610 -1.24 -47.89 12.26
CA SER A 610 -1.46 -49.28 12.68
C SER A 610 -0.97 -50.36 11.70
N ILE A 611 -0.50 -50.05 10.49
CA ILE A 611 -0.31 -51.09 9.45
C ILE A 611 1.15 -51.37 9.01
N SER A 612 2.12 -50.48 9.23
CA SER A 612 3.49 -50.69 8.74
C SER A 612 4.57 -50.40 9.79
N LYS A 613 5.03 -51.46 10.49
CA LYS A 613 6.09 -51.44 11.51
C LYS A 613 7.52 -51.15 10.98
N THR A 614 7.66 -50.74 9.73
CA THR A 614 8.97 -50.46 9.13
C THR A 614 8.79 -49.34 8.11
N GLU A 615 9.49 -48.21 8.33
CA GLU A 615 9.73 -47.10 7.38
C GLU A 615 8.79 -45.86 7.32
N CYS A 616 8.14 -45.40 8.42
CA CYS A 616 7.33 -44.17 8.37
C CYS A 616 7.55 -43.08 9.46
N ASN A 617 8.79 -42.91 9.95
CA ASN A 617 9.13 -41.79 10.85
C ASN A 617 8.83 -40.40 10.26
N VAL A 618 8.78 -40.24 8.94
CA VAL A 618 8.53 -38.94 8.30
C VAL A 618 7.05 -38.55 8.40
N GLN A 619 6.13 -39.46 8.14
CA GLN A 619 4.68 -39.19 8.19
C GLN A 619 4.21 -38.85 9.61
N GLU A 620 4.72 -39.57 10.63
CA GLU A 620 4.38 -39.29 12.04
C GLU A 620 4.84 -37.90 12.49
N ARG A 621 5.99 -37.44 12.00
CA ARG A 621 6.50 -36.09 12.32
C ARG A 621 5.70 -35.01 11.61
N VAL A 622 5.37 -35.20 10.33
CA VAL A 622 4.50 -34.29 9.58
C VAL A 622 3.13 -34.19 10.24
N LEU A 623 2.55 -35.31 10.69
CA LEU A 623 1.32 -35.32 11.48
C LEU A 623 1.47 -34.53 12.79
N SER A 624 2.55 -34.74 13.52
CA SER A 624 2.79 -34.03 14.79
C SER A 624 2.90 -32.51 14.58
N VAL A 625 3.57 -32.08 13.50
CA VAL A 625 3.62 -30.67 13.10
C VAL A 625 2.24 -30.16 12.71
N LEU A 626 1.49 -30.92 11.90
CA LEU A 626 0.11 -30.57 11.52
C LEU A 626 -0.76 -30.37 12.76
N LEU A 627 -0.76 -31.31 13.71
CA LEU A 627 -1.53 -31.21 14.95
C LEU A 627 -1.13 -29.99 15.79
N ASN A 628 0.17 -29.69 15.91
CA ASN A 628 0.65 -28.48 16.60
C ASN A 628 0.19 -27.19 15.91
N GLU A 629 0.12 -27.19 14.57
CA GLU A 629 -0.36 -26.05 13.78
C GLU A 629 -1.89 -25.89 13.89
N LEU A 630 -2.65 -27.00 13.89
CA LEU A 630 -4.12 -27.02 14.09
C LEU A 630 -4.52 -26.54 15.48
N ASP A 631 -3.82 -27.03 16.52
CA ASP A 631 -4.07 -26.63 17.90
C ASP A 631 -3.61 -25.19 18.16
N GLY A 632 -2.76 -24.64 17.29
CA GLY A 632 -2.25 -23.28 17.39
C GLY A 632 -1.27 -23.07 18.55
N VAL A 633 -0.81 -24.15 19.20
CA VAL A 633 0.01 -24.12 20.44
C VAL A 633 1.39 -23.49 20.21
N GLY A 634 1.85 -23.39 18.96
CA GLY A 634 3.19 -22.91 18.59
C GLY A 634 3.41 -21.39 18.55
N LEU A 635 2.39 -20.54 18.64
CA LEU A 635 2.55 -19.07 18.54
C LEU A 635 1.77 -18.35 19.65
N LYS A 636 2.17 -18.61 20.89
CA LYS A 636 1.89 -17.71 22.03
C LYS A 636 2.74 -16.44 21.89
N THR A 637 2.49 -15.61 20.89
CA THR A 637 2.95 -14.22 20.96
C THR A 637 2.09 -13.51 21.99
N THR A 638 2.60 -13.45 23.21
CA THR A 638 2.09 -12.58 24.27
C THR A 638 2.25 -11.13 23.83
N GLU A 639 1.25 -10.57 23.15
CA GLU A 639 1.14 -9.12 23.03
C GLU A 639 0.63 -8.56 24.36
N ARG A 640 1.51 -7.95 25.15
CA ARG A 640 1.09 -7.01 26.19
C ARG A 640 0.60 -5.73 25.50
N ARG A 641 -0.66 -5.67 25.10
CA ARG A 641 -1.33 -4.37 24.88
C ARG A 641 -1.59 -3.73 26.24
N GLY A 642 -0.63 -2.93 26.69
CA GLY A 642 -0.85 -2.01 27.80
C GLY A 642 -1.73 -0.85 27.31
N SER A 643 -2.99 -0.83 27.75
CA SER A 643 -3.60 0.42 28.20
C SER A 643 -4.59 0.12 29.32
N LYS A 644 -4.74 1.10 30.21
CA LYS A 644 -5.33 1.01 31.54
C LYS A 644 -6.82 0.63 31.49
N SER A 645 -7.22 -0.13 32.51
CA SER A 645 -8.60 -0.45 32.92
C SER A 645 -9.46 -1.11 31.85
N ASP A 646 -9.32 -2.43 31.72
CA ASP A 646 -10.37 -3.41 32.02
C ASP A 646 -9.75 -4.81 32.01
N GLN A 647 -10.49 -5.79 32.51
CA GLN A 647 -10.04 -7.11 32.97
C GLN A 647 -8.98 -7.79 32.11
N GLN A 648 -8.02 -8.43 32.78
CA GLN A 648 -7.01 -9.32 32.19
C GLN A 648 -7.68 -10.56 31.57
N GLU A 649 -8.30 -10.40 30.40
CA GLU A 649 -8.51 -11.54 29.52
C GLU A 649 -7.17 -11.90 28.89
N PHE A 650 -6.62 -13.04 29.30
CA PHE A 650 -5.66 -13.80 28.50
C PHE A 650 -6.37 -14.21 27.21
N GLN A 651 -6.58 -13.27 26.30
CA GLN A 651 -7.15 -13.58 25.00
C GLN A 651 -6.00 -14.14 24.17
N GLU A 652 -5.93 -15.48 24.12
CA GLU A 652 -5.16 -16.18 23.10
C GLU A 652 -5.49 -15.49 21.76
N VAL A 653 -4.45 -15.03 21.05
CA VAL A 653 -4.61 -14.47 19.71
C VAL A 653 -5.03 -15.64 18.82
N PHE A 654 -6.32 -15.99 18.87
CA PHE A 654 -6.92 -16.91 17.94
C PHE A 654 -6.62 -16.34 16.55
N ASN A 655 -6.07 -17.18 15.69
CA ASN A 655 -6.04 -16.97 14.25
C ASN A 655 -7.49 -16.90 13.75
N ARG A 656 -8.23 -15.82 14.07
CA ARG A 656 -9.71 -15.77 13.99
C ARG A 656 -10.27 -15.97 12.58
N ASN A 657 -9.42 -15.96 11.56
CA ASN A 657 -9.81 -15.91 10.17
C ASN A 657 -9.00 -16.88 9.27
N VAL A 658 -8.26 -17.82 9.84
CA VAL A 658 -7.67 -18.93 9.06
C VAL A 658 -8.56 -20.15 9.27
N MET A 659 -9.24 -20.57 8.21
CA MET A 659 -10.10 -21.75 8.22
C MET A 659 -9.38 -22.91 7.55
N ILE A 660 -9.49 -24.11 8.13
CA ILE A 660 -8.82 -25.31 7.61
C ILE A 660 -9.89 -26.24 7.04
N VAL A 661 -9.72 -26.62 5.78
CA VAL A 661 -10.60 -27.56 5.10
C VAL A 661 -9.78 -28.76 4.66
N ALA A 662 -10.09 -29.93 5.18
CA ALA A 662 -9.44 -31.17 4.77
C ALA A 662 -10.40 -31.99 3.89
N ALA A 663 -9.88 -32.66 2.86
CA ALA A 663 -10.63 -33.62 2.07
C ALA A 663 -10.00 -35.01 2.16
N THR A 664 -10.83 -36.03 2.32
CA THR A 664 -10.41 -37.43 2.33
C THR A 664 -11.39 -38.29 1.53
N ASN A 665 -10.87 -39.26 0.79
CA ASN A 665 -11.70 -40.31 0.20
C ASN A 665 -11.87 -41.47 1.18
N ARG A 666 -10.91 -41.67 2.09
CA ARG A 666 -10.84 -42.80 2.99
C ARG A 666 -10.80 -42.35 4.46
N PRO A 667 -11.98 -42.06 5.06
CA PRO A 667 -12.04 -41.70 6.47
C PRO A 667 -11.64 -42.83 7.42
N ASP A 668 -11.61 -44.08 6.96
CA ASP A 668 -11.14 -45.27 7.70
C ASP A 668 -9.64 -45.25 8.03
N VAL A 669 -8.83 -44.56 7.22
CA VAL A 669 -7.36 -44.52 7.36
C VAL A 669 -6.90 -43.35 8.24
N LEU A 670 -7.79 -42.39 8.51
CA LEU A 670 -7.48 -41.17 9.24
C LEU A 670 -7.21 -41.44 10.73
N ASP A 671 -6.26 -40.68 11.30
CA ASP A 671 -5.98 -40.73 12.74
C ASP A 671 -7.13 -40.05 13.53
N ASP A 672 -7.68 -40.75 14.52
CA ASP A 672 -8.67 -40.25 15.47
C ASP A 672 -8.22 -38.95 16.18
N ALA A 673 -6.91 -38.71 16.27
CA ALA A 673 -6.37 -37.46 16.77
C ALA A 673 -6.92 -36.24 16.02
N LEU A 674 -7.15 -36.31 14.70
CA LEU A 674 -7.65 -35.19 13.92
C LEU A 674 -9.13 -34.89 14.14
N LEU A 675 -9.91 -35.93 14.49
CA LEU A 675 -11.36 -35.85 14.70
C LEU A 675 -11.73 -35.30 16.08
N ARG A 676 -10.76 -35.11 16.98
CA ARG A 676 -11.02 -34.56 18.31
C ARG A 676 -11.56 -33.13 18.23
N PRO A 677 -12.54 -32.77 19.09
CA PRO A 677 -13.06 -31.41 19.15
C PRO A 677 -11.95 -30.42 19.48
N GLY A 678 -11.94 -29.29 18.77
CA GLY A 678 -10.87 -28.29 18.78
C GLY A 678 -9.94 -28.33 17.56
N ARG A 679 -10.12 -29.30 16.64
CA ARG A 679 -9.37 -29.47 15.39
C ARG A 679 -10.31 -29.48 14.19
N LEU A 680 -10.70 -30.66 13.70
CA LEU A 680 -11.69 -30.82 12.63
C LEU A 680 -13.09 -30.97 13.24
N ASP A 681 -13.65 -29.85 13.71
CA ASP A 681 -14.91 -29.82 14.46
C ASP A 681 -16.13 -30.23 13.63
N LYS A 682 -16.10 -29.96 12.31
CA LYS A 682 -17.24 -30.20 11.42
C LYS A 682 -16.88 -31.21 10.35
N ILE A 683 -17.48 -32.39 10.44
CA ILE A 683 -17.36 -33.43 9.43
C ILE A 683 -18.58 -33.35 8.50
N ILE A 684 -18.34 -33.21 7.20
CA ILE A 684 -19.37 -33.09 6.16
C ILE A 684 -19.21 -34.26 5.19
N TYR A 685 -20.23 -35.12 5.17
CA TYR A 685 -20.37 -36.16 4.17
C TYR A 685 -20.87 -35.59 2.84
N ILE A 686 -20.21 -35.96 1.75
CA ILE A 686 -20.61 -35.64 0.39
C ILE A 686 -21.22 -36.90 -0.23
N PRO A 687 -22.55 -36.97 -0.34
CA PRO A 687 -23.22 -38.11 -0.97
C PRO A 687 -22.97 -38.15 -2.48
N PRO A 688 -23.13 -39.33 -3.11
CA PRO A 688 -23.21 -39.41 -4.57
C PRO A 688 -24.40 -38.57 -5.10
N PRO A 689 -24.35 -38.11 -6.36
CA PRO A 689 -25.40 -37.25 -6.91
C PRO A 689 -26.71 -38.03 -7.16
N ASP A 690 -27.81 -37.50 -6.62
CA ASP A 690 -29.17 -37.92 -6.94
C ASP A 690 -29.51 -37.70 -8.42
N GLU A 691 -30.61 -38.27 -8.92
CA GLU A 691 -31.08 -38.06 -10.29
C GLU A 691 -31.20 -36.56 -10.65
N LYS A 692 -31.80 -35.76 -9.75
CA LYS A 692 -31.86 -34.29 -9.89
C LYS A 692 -30.48 -33.64 -9.88
N GLY A 693 -29.56 -34.18 -9.09
CA GLY A 693 -28.16 -33.75 -9.04
C GLY A 693 -27.43 -34.04 -10.36
N ARG A 694 -27.57 -35.26 -10.88
CA ARG A 694 -26.97 -35.69 -12.17
C ARG A 694 -27.50 -34.87 -13.33
N LEU A 695 -28.80 -34.60 -13.38
CA LEU A 695 -29.40 -33.72 -14.39
C LEU A 695 -28.77 -32.32 -14.35
N SER A 696 -28.64 -31.74 -13.15
CA SER A 696 -27.97 -30.44 -12.96
C SER A 696 -26.49 -30.47 -13.37
N ILE A 697 -25.76 -31.54 -13.03
CA ILE A 697 -24.36 -31.73 -13.43
C ILE A 697 -24.23 -31.84 -14.95
N LEU A 698 -25.07 -32.67 -15.59
CA LEU A 698 -25.11 -32.82 -17.04
C LEU A 698 -25.38 -31.49 -17.73
N LYS A 699 -26.38 -30.71 -17.26
CA LYS A 699 -26.66 -29.37 -17.77
C LYS A 699 -25.44 -28.46 -17.73
N VAL A 700 -24.65 -28.51 -16.65
CA VAL A 700 -23.43 -27.71 -16.52
C VAL A 700 -22.35 -28.21 -17.48
N CYS A 701 -22.10 -29.52 -17.54
CA CYS A 701 -21.10 -30.11 -18.43
C CYS A 701 -21.39 -29.85 -19.91
N THR A 702 -22.67 -29.80 -20.30
CA THR A 702 -23.08 -29.58 -21.70
C THR A 702 -23.16 -28.11 -22.10
N LYS A 703 -22.98 -27.12 -21.19
CA LYS A 703 -23.03 -25.69 -21.55
C LYS A 703 -22.05 -25.31 -22.67
N ASN A 704 -20.88 -25.94 -22.67
CA ASN A 704 -19.82 -25.66 -23.63
C ASN A 704 -19.86 -26.58 -24.86
N MET A 705 -20.86 -27.47 -24.95
CA MET A 705 -20.97 -28.49 -25.99
C MET A 705 -22.14 -28.18 -26.93
N PRO A 706 -21.93 -28.21 -28.27
CA PRO A 706 -23.02 -28.07 -29.21
C PRO A 706 -23.85 -29.36 -29.25
N MET A 707 -25.09 -29.27 -28.76
CA MET A 707 -26.01 -30.41 -28.64
C MET A 707 -27.03 -30.38 -29.78
N GLY A 708 -27.36 -31.56 -30.31
CA GLY A 708 -28.50 -31.72 -31.22
C GLY A 708 -29.84 -31.58 -30.49
N PRO A 709 -30.93 -31.18 -31.19
CA PRO A 709 -32.27 -31.08 -30.60
C PRO A 709 -32.82 -32.44 -30.12
N ASP A 710 -32.24 -33.54 -30.60
CA ASP A 710 -32.64 -34.91 -30.26
C ASP A 710 -32.14 -35.38 -28.88
N VAL A 711 -31.29 -34.60 -28.21
CA VAL A 711 -30.67 -35.02 -26.94
C VAL A 711 -31.54 -34.65 -25.73
N SER A 712 -31.91 -35.66 -24.94
CA SER A 712 -32.69 -35.50 -23.72
C SER A 712 -31.84 -35.81 -22.48
N LEU A 713 -31.46 -34.76 -21.74
CA LEU A 713 -30.63 -34.89 -20.54
C LEU A 713 -31.34 -35.61 -19.39
N GLU A 714 -32.67 -35.56 -19.35
CA GLU A 714 -33.49 -36.24 -18.35
C GLU A 714 -33.39 -37.76 -18.46
N ASN A 715 -33.48 -38.29 -19.68
CA ASN A 715 -33.34 -39.72 -19.95
C ASN A 715 -31.92 -40.22 -19.60
N ILE A 716 -30.89 -39.43 -19.93
CA ILE A 716 -29.50 -39.75 -19.60
C ILE A 716 -29.30 -39.76 -18.07
N ALA A 717 -29.93 -38.84 -17.34
CA ALA A 717 -29.85 -38.78 -15.88
C ALA A 717 -30.50 -39.99 -15.20
N ALA A 718 -31.60 -40.51 -15.77
CA ALA A 718 -32.28 -41.70 -15.29
C ALA A 718 -31.46 -42.99 -15.52
N GLU A 719 -30.75 -43.10 -16.66
CA GLU A 719 -29.92 -44.27 -16.99
C GLU A 719 -28.57 -44.29 -16.26
N THR A 720 -28.07 -43.13 -15.81
CA THR A 720 -26.74 -42.97 -15.18
C THR A 720 -26.75 -43.19 -13.66
N CYS A 721 -27.42 -44.24 -13.19
CA CYS A 721 -27.38 -44.62 -11.77
C CYS A 721 -25.94 -44.95 -11.33
N PHE A 722 -25.53 -44.49 -10.14
CA PHE A 722 -24.19 -44.68 -9.56
C PHE A 722 -23.02 -43.99 -10.29
N PHE A 723 -23.30 -43.11 -11.26
CA PHE A 723 -22.25 -42.29 -11.86
C PHE A 723 -21.85 -41.16 -10.91
N SER A 724 -20.53 -40.99 -10.72
CA SER A 724 -19.98 -39.82 -10.03
C SER A 724 -20.00 -38.59 -10.95
N GLY A 725 -19.78 -37.40 -10.37
CA GLY A 725 -19.67 -36.17 -11.16
C GLY A 725 -18.52 -36.22 -12.18
N ALA A 726 -17.41 -36.88 -11.84
CA ALA A 726 -16.31 -37.13 -12.76
C ALA A 726 -16.69 -38.07 -13.91
N ASP A 727 -17.45 -39.13 -13.61
CA ASP A 727 -17.92 -40.08 -14.63
C ASP A 727 -18.88 -39.42 -15.62
N LEU A 728 -19.80 -38.58 -15.14
CA LEU A 728 -20.70 -37.80 -16.01
C LEU A 728 -19.92 -36.83 -16.91
N GLY A 729 -18.87 -36.19 -16.37
CA GLY A 729 -17.98 -35.35 -17.15
C GLY A 729 -17.22 -36.14 -18.23
N ASN A 730 -16.76 -37.35 -17.90
CA ASN A 730 -16.12 -38.25 -18.86
C ASN A 730 -17.12 -38.77 -19.90
N LEU A 731 -18.35 -39.10 -19.51
CA LEU A 731 -19.42 -39.51 -20.41
C LEU A 731 -19.68 -38.47 -21.51
N CYS A 732 -19.77 -37.18 -21.13
CA CYS A 732 -19.91 -36.09 -22.09
C CYS A 732 -18.70 -35.98 -23.02
N LYS A 733 -17.47 -36.06 -22.48
CA LYS A 733 -16.24 -35.97 -23.30
C LYS A 733 -16.15 -37.12 -24.31
N GLU A 734 -16.43 -38.35 -23.87
CA GLU A 734 -16.46 -39.53 -24.73
C GLU A 734 -17.54 -39.41 -25.81
N ALA A 735 -18.74 -38.92 -25.47
CA ALA A 735 -19.79 -38.67 -26.46
C ALA A 735 -19.35 -37.64 -27.52
N ALA A 736 -18.61 -36.59 -27.12
CA ALA A 736 -18.05 -35.61 -28.06
C ALA A 736 -16.93 -36.20 -28.93
N LEU A 737 -16.06 -37.05 -28.36
CA LEU A 737 -15.01 -37.74 -29.10
C LEU A 737 -15.59 -38.71 -30.13
N LEU A 738 -16.64 -39.45 -29.77
CA LEU A 738 -17.37 -40.33 -30.69
C LEU A 738 -18.05 -39.55 -31.82
N ALA A 739 -18.61 -38.38 -31.52
CA ALA A 739 -19.19 -37.50 -32.54
C ALA A 739 -18.13 -37.00 -33.54
N LEU A 740 -16.92 -36.68 -33.07
CA LEU A 740 -15.77 -36.30 -33.90
C LEU A 740 -15.22 -37.47 -34.71
N GLN A 741 -15.24 -38.70 -34.18
CA GLN A 741 -14.81 -39.90 -34.90
C GLN A 741 -15.76 -40.27 -36.04
N GLU A 742 -17.07 -40.14 -35.84
CA GLU A 742 -18.09 -40.55 -36.83
C GLU A 742 -18.28 -39.52 -37.94
N ASN A 743 -18.25 -38.21 -37.62
CA ASN A 743 -18.51 -37.14 -38.59
C ASN A 743 -17.23 -36.40 -39.04
N GLY A 744 -16.05 -36.81 -38.56
CA GLY A 744 -14.79 -36.11 -38.79
C GLY A 744 -14.63 -34.83 -37.96
N LEU A 745 -13.54 -34.09 -38.19
CA LEU A 745 -13.20 -32.85 -37.47
C LEU A 745 -14.20 -31.70 -37.72
N GLU A 746 -15.11 -31.83 -38.68
CA GLU A 746 -16.17 -30.85 -38.99
C GLU A 746 -17.49 -31.14 -38.25
N ALA A 747 -17.50 -32.11 -37.33
CA ALA A 747 -18.69 -32.45 -36.55
C ALA A 747 -19.25 -31.23 -35.80
N THR A 748 -20.48 -30.83 -36.17
CA THR A 748 -21.08 -29.59 -35.65
C THR A 748 -21.95 -29.82 -34.40
N THR A 749 -22.45 -31.05 -34.17
CA THR A 749 -23.36 -31.35 -33.06
C THR A 749 -23.20 -32.78 -32.52
N VAL A 750 -23.45 -32.95 -31.22
CA VAL A 750 -23.52 -34.26 -30.56
C VAL A 750 -24.96 -34.76 -30.51
N LYS A 751 -25.20 -35.95 -31.07
CA LYS A 751 -26.50 -36.66 -31.08
C LYS A 751 -26.64 -37.63 -29.90
N GLN A 752 -27.89 -38.02 -29.61
CA GLN A 752 -28.24 -38.99 -28.57
C GLN A 752 -27.56 -40.35 -28.76
N GLU A 753 -27.35 -40.78 -30.01
CA GLU A 753 -26.68 -42.04 -30.34
C GLU A 753 -25.25 -42.12 -29.78
N HIS A 754 -24.52 -41.00 -29.76
CA HIS A 754 -23.17 -40.97 -29.22
C HIS A 754 -23.17 -41.12 -27.70
N PHE A 755 -24.20 -40.59 -27.01
CA PHE A 755 -24.37 -40.81 -25.57
C PHE A 755 -24.68 -42.29 -25.25
N LEU A 756 -25.54 -42.94 -26.05
CA LEU A 756 -25.84 -44.36 -25.88
C LEU A 756 -24.61 -45.26 -26.14
N LYS A 757 -23.75 -44.87 -27.09
CA LYS A 757 -22.47 -45.55 -27.32
C LYS A 757 -21.49 -45.31 -26.17
N SER A 758 -21.44 -44.07 -25.66
CA SER A 758 -20.62 -43.68 -24.50
C SER A 758 -21.02 -44.40 -23.21
N LEU A 759 -22.32 -44.64 -22.98
CA LEU A 759 -22.81 -45.42 -21.83
C LEU A 759 -22.33 -46.88 -21.84
N LYS A 760 -21.98 -47.43 -23.00
CA LYS A 760 -21.41 -48.79 -23.09
C LYS A 760 -19.92 -48.81 -22.76
N THR A 761 -19.20 -47.71 -22.99
CA THR A 761 -17.76 -47.61 -22.77
C THR A 761 -17.44 -47.15 -21.35
N VAL A 762 -18.17 -46.17 -20.83
CA VAL A 762 -17.96 -45.62 -19.48
C VAL A 762 -18.74 -46.46 -18.46
N LYS A 763 -18.01 -47.09 -17.53
CA LYS A 763 -18.61 -47.83 -16.41
C LYS A 763 -18.82 -46.92 -15.20
N PRO A 764 -19.84 -47.19 -14.35
CA PRO A 764 -20.01 -46.46 -13.10
C PRO A 764 -18.82 -46.73 -12.16
N SER A 765 -18.30 -45.68 -11.54
CA SER A 765 -17.18 -45.79 -10.58
C SER A 765 -17.62 -46.19 -9.17
N LEU A 766 -18.91 -46.11 -8.85
CA LEU A 766 -19.43 -46.38 -7.51
C LEU A 766 -20.14 -47.73 -7.45
N SER A 767 -19.79 -48.53 -6.45
CA SER A 767 -20.53 -49.75 -6.11
C SER A 767 -21.53 -49.49 -4.97
N PRO A 768 -22.63 -50.27 -4.89
CA PRO A 768 -23.55 -50.18 -3.76
C PRO A 768 -22.88 -50.59 -2.43
N GLU A 769 -21.88 -51.46 -2.47
CA GLU A 769 -21.11 -51.87 -1.28
C GLU A 769 -20.32 -50.68 -0.70
N ASP A 770 -19.66 -49.90 -1.55
CA ASP A 770 -18.94 -48.69 -1.12
C ASP A 770 -19.86 -47.68 -0.43
N LEU A 771 -21.08 -47.51 -0.94
CA LEU A 771 -22.06 -46.59 -0.34
C LEU A 771 -22.49 -47.05 1.04
N THR A 772 -22.75 -48.35 1.23
CA THR A 772 -23.07 -48.89 2.56
C THR A 772 -21.91 -48.71 3.54
N LEU A 773 -20.65 -48.76 3.07
CA LEU A 773 -19.48 -48.48 3.92
C LEU A 773 -19.49 -47.02 4.39
N TYR A 774 -19.71 -46.05 3.50
CA TYR A 774 -19.77 -44.63 3.88
C TYR A 774 -20.96 -44.31 4.78
N GLU A 775 -22.12 -44.92 4.54
CA GLU A 775 -23.33 -44.75 5.38
C GLU A 775 -23.14 -45.36 6.77
N ASN A 776 -22.55 -46.54 6.87
CA ASN A 776 -22.24 -47.19 8.15
C ASN A 776 -21.21 -46.39 8.96
N LEU A 777 -20.24 -45.76 8.30
CA LEU A 777 -19.28 -44.86 8.94
C LEU A 777 -19.96 -43.58 9.45
N PHE A 778 -20.91 -43.03 8.70
CA PHE A 778 -21.72 -41.89 9.15
C PHE A 778 -22.60 -42.26 10.36
N GLN A 779 -23.25 -43.42 10.34
CA GLN A 779 -24.08 -43.88 11.45
C GLN A 779 -23.26 -44.15 12.73
N LYS A 780 -22.09 -44.81 12.62
CA LYS A 780 -21.21 -45.04 13.78
C LYS A 780 -20.79 -43.75 14.49
N GLN A 781 -20.54 -42.67 13.74
CA GLN A 781 -20.16 -41.37 14.32
C GLN A 781 -21.36 -40.58 14.88
N GLY A 782 -22.58 -40.84 14.38
CA GLY A 782 -23.80 -40.28 14.97
C GLY A 782 -24.07 -40.80 16.39
N PHE A 783 -23.73 -42.06 16.66
CA PHE A 783 -23.93 -42.69 17.97
C PHE A 783 -22.87 -42.29 19.02
N SER A 784 -21.61 -42.04 18.63
CA SER A 784 -20.59 -41.59 19.58
C SER A 784 -20.86 -40.19 20.15
N ASN A 785 -21.64 -39.35 19.46
CA ASN A 785 -22.02 -38.02 19.95
C ASN A 785 -23.26 -38.04 20.88
N LEU A 786 -23.93 -39.19 21.03
CA LEU A 786 -25.12 -39.35 21.88
C LEU A 786 -24.84 -40.15 23.16
N GLU A 787 -23.71 -40.86 23.24
CA GLU A 787 -23.31 -41.60 24.45
C GLU A 787 -22.56 -40.72 25.49
N ASP A 788 -22.19 -39.48 25.12
CA ASP A 788 -21.48 -38.51 25.99
C ASP A 788 -22.36 -37.30 26.41
N ILE A 789 -23.69 -37.46 26.50
CA ILE A 789 -24.60 -36.44 27.10
C ILE A 789 -25.15 -36.92 28.44
#